data_AF-A0A450Z4Z5-F1
#
_entry.id   AF-A0A450Z4Z5-F1
#
_cell.length_a   1.000
_cell.length_b   1.000
_cell.length_c   1.000
_cell.angle_alpha   90.00
_cell.angle_beta   90.00
_cell.angle_gamma   90.00
#
_symmetry.space_group_name_H-M   'P 1'
#
loop_
_entity.id
_entity.type
_entity.pdbx_description
1 polymer ?
#
loop_
_entity_poly.entity_id
_entity_poly.type
_entity_poly.pdbx_seq_one_letter_code
_entity_poly.pdbx_strand_id
1 'polypeptide(L)'
;MAIDYVVVTTDKIVTSDHWQKTESEDGLYYGPGNVGIGDKQPQADLSILGNLSRPLTGYVGVLKGSPYVTGVNTRFTGELTLGDSLGIGDKVFLVSGIASDTILTLNAPHPTGALNATAYTDGDLLSVQTGAEVESLVINRSGNVGVGAANPAVKLDVAGGIRVGGETVCDPAREGTIRYNDAGDEIEFCNGSAWSRVEGPKGEQGLKGDKGDKGDKGDKGERGFQGVKGDTGAQGPRGYTGATGPQGTKGDRGPVGPTGPQGPKGDTGTIGPVVNLKPLPAAPKSATSGDMYFDSSGALCVYVDKGWNKVTGGGVCTPPKPSLSIIWEKAFWGGNGKKGDFLYDAMQTSTGDFVMVGGTTNYDSDPRSDALAIKIDKNGNKLWEKIMWGKVNAGVDAYDHFSEIKETTGGNYILAGGTQSRGGSNFEAWLVQLDASGNEKWQSIFHRMHSGLFSVFETGDKGYITVGETAYHGTNWDGWLIKTDSIGNMQWNKIFDFENQNNNEHFYSMQPTQDGGYILAGITALTNGSTDNEIGKKNALLTKVDSSGNLEWEKSFGGNNDDYVRKIYLSNDGGYILIGYTKSSGAGAEDIWLVKTDSTGNKLWDKTFGGSGRDFGFTMKLLADGYLIGGQSNSFGSDYDLYLVKTDKNGNKIWSHTIENANSCRSIQITPENDFVVFGYTDKIGAGSTDFYAAKLSHN
;
A
#
# COMPACT_ATOMS: atom_id res chain seq x y z
N MET A 1 16.32 -23.56 7.16
CA MET A 1 15.09 -24.19 6.69
C MET A 1 14.14 -24.25 7.85
N ALA A 2 12.92 -23.77 7.65
CA ALA A 2 11.73 -24.32 8.31
C ALA A 2 10.78 -24.81 7.20
N ILE A 3 9.67 -25.44 7.56
CA ILE A 3 8.77 -26.11 6.60
C ILE A 3 7.43 -25.36 6.59
N ASP A 4 7.02 -24.85 5.42
CA ASP A 4 5.78 -24.06 5.26
C ASP A 4 4.49 -24.82 5.64
N TYR A 5 4.44 -26.13 5.41
CA TYR A 5 3.29 -26.95 5.77
C TYR A 5 3.65 -28.42 5.98
N VAL A 6 2.86 -29.12 6.79
CA VAL A 6 2.90 -30.58 6.92
C VAL A 6 1.64 -31.17 6.27
N VAL A 7 1.79 -31.76 5.08
CA VAL A 7 0.73 -32.56 4.46
C VAL A 7 0.86 -34.00 4.92
N VAL A 8 -0.22 -34.53 5.50
CA VAL A 8 -0.37 -35.95 5.86
C VAL A 8 -1.38 -36.57 4.89
N THR A 9 -0.90 -37.42 3.99
CA THR A 9 -1.75 -38.15 3.03
C THR A 9 -2.10 -39.55 3.53
N THR A 10 -3.33 -40.00 3.26
CA THR A 10 -3.83 -41.35 3.52
C THR A 10 -4.61 -41.86 2.32
N ASP A 11 -4.66 -43.18 2.18
CA ASP A 11 -5.40 -43.95 1.18
C ASP A 11 -6.93 -44.00 1.42
N LYS A 12 -7.44 -43.35 2.48
CA LYS A 12 -8.84 -43.44 2.91
C LYS A 12 -9.57 -42.10 2.82
N ILE A 13 -10.83 -42.16 2.39
CA ILE A 13 -11.72 -41.00 2.29
C ILE A 13 -12.19 -40.60 3.70
N VAL A 14 -12.03 -39.32 4.03
CA VAL A 14 -12.51 -38.72 5.30
C VAL A 14 -13.91 -38.13 5.09
N THR A 15 -14.83 -38.37 6.02
CA THR A 15 -16.18 -37.78 6.04
C THR A 15 -16.36 -36.87 7.27
N SER A 16 -17.41 -36.04 7.27
CA SER A 16 -17.57 -34.86 8.15
C SER A 16 -17.79 -35.11 9.65
N ASP A 17 -17.88 -36.36 10.09
CA ASP A 17 -18.51 -36.69 11.37
C ASP A 17 -17.47 -36.94 12.48
N HIS A 18 -17.11 -35.83 13.13
CA HIS A 18 -16.50 -35.66 14.47
C HIS A 18 -15.59 -36.79 15.03
N TRP A 19 -14.29 -36.48 15.14
CA TRP A 19 -13.28 -37.16 15.98
C TRP A 19 -13.17 -38.68 15.82
N GLN A 20 -12.52 -39.12 14.75
CA GLN A 20 -12.27 -40.55 14.44
C GLN A 20 -10.89 -41.02 14.94
N LYS A 21 -10.79 -42.26 15.41
CA LYS A 21 -9.56 -42.95 15.83
C LYS A 21 -8.95 -43.74 14.65
N THR A 22 -7.63 -43.73 14.48
CA THR A 22 -6.90 -44.74 13.68
C THR A 22 -6.54 -45.97 14.53
N GLU A 23 -6.57 -47.18 13.94
CA GLU A 23 -6.53 -48.44 14.72
C GLU A 23 -5.14 -48.95 15.12
N SER A 24 -4.06 -48.23 14.83
CA SER A 24 -2.73 -48.47 15.42
C SER A 24 -2.62 -47.89 16.83
N GLU A 25 -1.72 -48.41 17.67
CA GLU A 25 -1.68 -48.04 19.09
C GLU A 25 -1.14 -46.61 19.35
N ASP A 26 -0.33 -46.07 18.43
CA ASP A 26 0.17 -44.68 18.44
C ASP A 26 -0.78 -43.69 17.71
N GLY A 27 -2.08 -43.79 17.99
CA GLY A 27 -3.13 -43.06 17.26
C GLY A 27 -2.97 -41.53 17.20
N LEU A 28 -3.22 -40.97 16.01
CA LEU A 28 -3.29 -39.52 15.76
C LEU A 28 -4.68 -38.99 16.12
N TYR A 29 -4.76 -37.92 16.91
CA TYR A 29 -6.00 -37.24 17.28
C TYR A 29 -6.02 -35.82 16.69
N TYR A 30 -7.09 -35.46 15.98
CA TYR A 30 -7.22 -34.15 15.33
C TYR A 30 -8.66 -33.64 15.31
N GLY A 31 -8.81 -32.31 15.34
CA GLY A 31 -10.09 -31.60 15.23
C GLY A 31 -9.87 -30.08 15.14
N PRO A 32 -10.91 -29.25 15.33
CA PRO A 32 -10.84 -27.81 15.08
C PRO A 32 -9.73 -27.11 15.89
N GLY A 33 -8.66 -26.72 15.19
CA GLY A 33 -7.51 -26.00 15.73
C GLY A 33 -6.46 -26.84 16.49
N ASN A 34 -6.64 -28.16 16.66
CA ASN A 34 -5.74 -28.98 17.49
C ASN A 34 -5.39 -30.33 16.85
N VAL A 35 -4.12 -30.73 16.96
CA VAL A 35 -3.58 -32.04 16.54
C VAL A 35 -2.64 -32.56 17.63
N GLY A 36 -2.72 -33.85 17.96
CA GLY A 36 -1.86 -34.51 18.93
C GLY A 36 -1.56 -35.97 18.57
N ILE A 37 -0.37 -36.44 18.96
CA ILE A 37 0.06 -37.83 18.86
C ILE A 37 0.18 -38.38 20.29
N GLY A 38 -0.46 -39.51 20.58
CA GLY A 38 -0.43 -40.17 21.89
C GLY A 38 -1.27 -39.50 23.00
N ASP A 39 -1.51 -38.19 22.94
CA ASP A 39 -2.43 -37.47 23.83
C ASP A 39 -3.86 -37.42 23.26
N LYS A 40 -4.86 -37.56 24.14
CA LYS A 40 -6.29 -37.59 23.84
C LYS A 40 -6.96 -36.22 23.97
N GLN A 41 -6.31 -35.25 24.62
CA GLN A 41 -6.80 -33.87 24.74
C GLN A 41 -5.64 -32.85 24.68
N PRO A 42 -4.98 -32.67 23.52
CA PRO A 42 -3.92 -31.68 23.36
C PRO A 42 -4.39 -30.24 23.68
N GLN A 43 -3.47 -29.43 24.21
CA GLN A 43 -3.70 -28.07 24.74
C GLN A 43 -2.58 -27.09 24.37
N ALA A 44 -1.90 -27.29 23.24
CA ALA A 44 -0.70 -26.53 22.87
C ALA A 44 -0.90 -25.74 21.57
N ASP A 45 -1.04 -24.42 21.70
CA ASP A 45 -0.89 -23.50 20.56
C ASP A 45 0.57 -23.54 20.06
N LEU A 46 0.78 -23.89 18.79
CA LEU A 46 2.10 -23.91 18.16
C LEU A 46 2.32 -22.62 17.36
N SER A 47 3.50 -22.01 17.48
CA SER A 47 3.88 -20.80 16.72
C SER A 47 5.39 -20.75 16.51
N ILE A 48 5.83 -20.64 15.26
CA ILE A 48 7.24 -20.56 14.83
C ILE A 48 7.32 -19.55 13.66
N LEU A 49 8.43 -18.83 13.55
CA LEU A 49 8.68 -17.69 12.64
C LEU A 49 10.02 -17.87 11.92
N GLY A 50 10.25 -17.31 10.72
CA GLY A 50 11.62 -17.24 10.18
C GLY A 50 11.88 -16.92 8.70
N ASN A 51 12.29 -15.68 8.33
CA ASN A 51 13.31 -15.26 7.31
C ASN A 51 13.16 -13.75 6.96
N LEU A 52 14.17 -12.86 6.79
CA LEU A 52 15.65 -12.86 6.65
C LEU A 52 16.25 -11.58 7.38
N SER A 53 17.52 -11.13 7.34
CA SER A 53 18.77 -11.57 6.68
C SER A 53 20.08 -11.31 7.49
N ARG A 54 20.18 -10.18 8.21
CA ARG A 54 21.34 -9.70 8.99
C ARG A 54 20.84 -8.98 10.25
N PRO A 55 21.60 -8.96 11.37
CA PRO A 55 21.15 -8.29 12.58
C PRO A 55 21.20 -6.76 12.45
N LEU A 56 20.09 -6.10 12.80
CA LEU A 56 19.99 -4.64 12.89
C LEU A 56 20.91 -4.11 14.01
N THR A 57 21.85 -3.23 13.67
CA THR A 57 22.75 -2.59 14.64
C THR A 57 22.28 -1.17 14.98
N GLY A 58 22.00 -0.91 16.26
CA GLY A 58 21.52 0.38 16.75
C GLY A 58 20.57 0.25 17.94
N TYR A 59 19.91 1.35 18.31
CA TYR A 59 18.90 1.37 19.38
C TYR A 59 17.51 1.59 18.80
N VAL A 60 16.51 0.82 19.25
CA VAL A 60 15.11 0.95 18.79
C VAL A 60 14.21 1.42 19.93
N GLY A 61 13.24 2.28 19.61
CA GLY A 61 12.25 2.81 20.55
C GLY A 61 10.84 2.89 19.97
N VAL A 62 9.84 2.65 20.81
CA VAL A 62 8.41 2.70 20.48
C VAL A 62 7.61 3.16 21.69
N LEU A 63 6.73 4.14 21.52
CA LEU A 63 5.91 4.65 22.63
C LEU A 63 4.76 3.70 22.97
N LYS A 64 4.31 3.72 24.23
CA LYS A 64 3.14 2.95 24.67
C LYS A 64 1.89 3.38 23.90
N GLY A 65 1.22 2.43 23.25
CA GLY A 65 0.06 2.70 22.39
C GLY A 65 0.43 3.29 21.02
N SER A 66 1.71 3.30 20.63
CA SER A 66 2.16 3.71 19.30
C SER A 66 2.45 2.50 18.41
N PRO A 67 2.03 2.50 17.13
CA PRO A 67 2.57 1.60 16.11
C PRO A 67 3.86 2.16 15.47
N TYR A 68 4.22 3.42 15.72
CA TYR A 68 5.42 4.06 15.17
C TYR A 68 6.65 3.75 16.00
N VAL A 69 7.71 3.32 15.31
CA VAL A 69 9.00 2.89 15.84
C VAL A 69 10.09 3.80 15.29
N THR A 70 11.01 4.23 16.15
CA THR A 70 12.18 5.03 15.77
C THR A 70 13.48 4.28 16.07
N GLY A 71 14.45 4.41 15.16
CA GLY A 71 15.80 3.89 15.28
C GLY A 71 16.83 5.01 15.47
N VAL A 72 17.74 4.84 16.43
CA VAL A 72 18.91 5.72 16.60
C VAL A 72 20.16 4.93 16.24
N ASN A 73 20.85 5.38 15.19
CA ASN A 73 21.93 4.67 14.48
C ASN A 73 21.52 3.34 13.80
N THR A 74 20.28 2.87 14.02
CA THR A 74 19.67 1.75 13.29
C THR A 74 19.29 2.15 11.88
N ARG A 75 19.50 1.25 10.91
CA ARG A 75 19.09 1.43 9.50
C ARG A 75 18.08 0.36 9.09
N PHE A 76 16.81 0.75 8.93
CA PHE A 76 15.71 -0.14 8.54
C PHE A 76 15.64 -0.35 7.02
N THR A 77 15.98 0.65 6.22
CA THR A 77 15.89 0.60 4.76
C THR A 77 16.97 -0.32 4.16
N GLY A 78 16.52 -1.35 3.43
CA GLY A 78 17.40 -2.34 2.80
C GLY A 78 17.74 -3.55 3.66
N GLU A 79 17.42 -3.52 4.97
CA GLU A 79 17.54 -4.67 5.88
C GLU A 79 16.15 -5.21 6.31
N LEU A 80 15.07 -4.44 6.09
CA LEU A 80 13.66 -4.84 6.29
C LEU A 80 12.81 -4.56 5.04
N THR A 81 11.80 -5.40 4.80
CA THR A 81 10.69 -5.18 3.87
C THR A 81 9.33 -5.07 4.58
N LEU A 82 8.23 -4.96 3.81
CA LEU A 82 6.87 -4.87 4.36
C LEU A 82 6.30 -6.28 4.54
N GLY A 83 5.83 -6.58 5.74
CA GLY A 83 5.42 -7.94 6.16
C GLY A 83 6.44 -8.65 7.05
N ASP A 84 7.69 -8.16 7.13
CA ASP A 84 8.75 -8.73 7.96
C ASP A 84 8.36 -8.79 9.45
N SER A 85 8.76 -9.88 10.12
CA SER A 85 8.55 -10.05 11.56
C SER A 85 9.65 -9.34 12.37
N LEU A 86 9.29 -8.24 13.01
CA LEU A 86 10.20 -7.45 13.84
C LEU A 86 9.95 -7.73 15.32
N GLY A 87 10.94 -8.35 15.98
CA GLY A 87 10.94 -8.52 17.44
C GLY A 87 11.33 -7.21 18.14
N ILE A 88 10.48 -6.72 19.04
CA ILE A 88 10.74 -5.57 19.92
C ILE A 88 10.37 -5.97 21.36
N GLY A 89 11.39 -6.12 22.21
CA GLY A 89 11.19 -6.60 23.58
C GLY A 89 10.67 -8.03 23.61
N ASP A 90 9.55 -8.26 24.30
CA ASP A 90 8.89 -9.57 24.43
C ASP A 90 7.76 -9.79 23.40
N LYS A 91 7.71 -8.98 22.33
CA LYS A 91 6.62 -8.97 21.34
C LYS A 91 7.16 -8.95 19.91
N VAL A 92 6.46 -9.64 19.02
CA VAL A 92 6.72 -9.65 17.58
C VAL A 92 5.58 -8.92 16.87
N PHE A 93 5.93 -8.13 15.87
CA PHE A 93 5.01 -7.33 15.07
C PHE A 93 5.38 -7.46 13.60
N LEU A 94 4.43 -7.24 12.68
CA LEU A 94 4.75 -7.16 11.25
C LEU A 94 5.03 -5.70 10.87
N VAL A 95 6.07 -5.46 10.06
CA VAL A 95 6.39 -4.12 9.53
C VAL A 95 5.32 -3.71 8.51
N SER A 96 4.48 -2.73 8.86
CA SER A 96 3.36 -2.26 8.03
C SER A 96 3.71 -1.04 7.16
N GLY A 97 4.84 -0.40 7.41
CA GLY A 97 5.36 0.69 6.59
C GLY A 97 6.77 1.10 7.03
N ILE A 98 7.65 1.43 6.09
CA ILE A 98 8.98 1.99 6.36
C ILE A 98 8.98 3.42 5.82
N ALA A 99 9.14 4.41 6.71
CA ALA A 99 9.03 5.83 6.38
C ALA A 99 10.39 6.50 6.16
N SER A 100 11.46 5.95 6.74
CA SER A 100 12.84 6.33 6.47
C SER A 100 13.80 5.24 6.97
N ASP A 101 15.11 5.42 6.72
CA ASP A 101 16.20 4.66 7.34
C ASP A 101 16.03 4.50 8.88
N THR A 102 15.36 5.44 9.56
CA THR A 102 15.24 5.50 11.02
C THR A 102 13.80 5.48 11.54
N ILE A 103 12.78 5.32 10.70
CA ILE A 103 11.36 5.33 11.11
C ILE A 103 10.59 4.24 10.38
N LEU A 104 9.88 3.39 11.14
CA LEU A 104 8.93 2.41 10.60
C LEU A 104 7.62 2.37 11.41
N THR A 105 6.63 1.67 10.87
CA THR A 105 5.30 1.46 11.45
C THR A 105 5.02 -0.04 11.56
N LEU A 106 4.34 -0.43 12.63
CA LEU A 106 3.94 -1.81 12.93
C LEU A 106 2.49 -2.06 12.54
N ASN A 107 2.12 -3.33 12.36
CA ASN A 107 0.73 -3.76 12.14
C ASN A 107 -0.19 -3.55 13.36
N ALA A 108 0.37 -3.41 14.57
CA ALA A 108 -0.36 -3.13 15.80
C ALA A 108 0.44 -2.20 16.74
N PRO A 109 -0.22 -1.41 17.62
CA PRO A 109 0.47 -0.55 18.58
C PRO A 109 1.15 -1.35 19.72
N HIS A 110 2.33 -0.91 20.17
CA HIS A 110 3.05 -1.59 21.25
C HIS A 110 2.32 -1.41 22.60
N PRO A 111 1.92 -2.49 23.30
CA PRO A 111 0.99 -2.40 24.44
C PRO A 111 1.60 -1.71 25.68
N THR A 112 2.92 -1.76 25.80
CA THR A 112 3.70 -1.25 26.94
C THR A 112 4.67 -0.12 26.59
N GLY A 113 4.96 0.09 25.30
CA GLY A 113 6.16 0.79 24.83
C GLY A 113 7.47 0.04 25.12
N ALA A 114 8.56 0.45 24.46
CA ALA A 114 9.93 0.00 24.69
C ALA A 114 10.93 1.11 24.32
N LEU A 115 12.09 1.16 24.97
CA LEU A 115 13.13 2.15 24.71
C LEU A 115 14.51 1.49 24.83
N ASN A 116 15.43 1.80 23.91
CA ASN A 116 16.71 1.13 23.77
C ASN A 116 16.57 -0.40 23.63
N ALA A 117 15.51 -0.86 22.97
CA ALA A 117 15.32 -2.26 22.64
C ALA A 117 16.33 -2.68 21.56
N THR A 118 16.92 -3.87 21.72
CA THR A 118 17.54 -4.60 20.61
C THR A 118 16.43 -5.17 19.76
N ALA A 119 16.49 -4.97 18.44
CA ALA A 119 15.54 -5.53 17.49
C ALA A 119 16.20 -6.64 16.68
N TYR A 120 15.45 -7.70 16.43
CA TYR A 120 15.91 -8.89 15.73
C TYR A 120 15.05 -9.13 14.49
N THR A 121 15.71 -9.54 13.41
CA THR A 121 15.11 -10.24 12.28
C THR A 121 15.61 -11.69 12.30
N ASP A 122 15.01 -12.53 11.48
CA ASP A 122 15.23 -13.97 11.44
C ASP A 122 16.12 -14.41 10.26
N GLY A 123 16.45 -15.71 10.15
CA GLY A 123 17.40 -16.19 9.13
C GLY A 123 17.71 -17.69 9.17
N ASP A 124 18.20 -18.20 8.02
CA ASP A 124 18.14 -19.62 7.65
C ASP A 124 19.28 -20.54 8.16
N LEU A 125 18.97 -21.84 8.36
CA LEU A 125 19.93 -22.89 8.76
C LEU A 125 19.70 -24.26 8.05
N LEU A 126 20.80 -24.90 7.62
CA LEU A 126 21.07 -26.33 7.30
C LEU A 126 19.97 -27.24 6.67
N SER A 127 20.36 -28.01 5.64
CA SER A 127 19.63 -29.17 5.12
C SER A 127 20.26 -30.51 5.53
N VAL A 128 19.42 -31.52 5.80
CA VAL A 128 19.80 -32.92 6.03
C VAL A 128 18.80 -33.83 5.33
N GLN A 129 19.29 -34.84 4.60
CA GLN A 129 18.47 -35.80 3.86
C GLN A 129 18.88 -37.23 4.26
N THR A 130 17.97 -38.01 4.85
CA THR A 130 18.23 -39.38 5.30
C THR A 130 17.35 -40.38 4.56
N GLY A 131 17.95 -41.09 3.59
CA GLY A 131 17.35 -42.29 3.02
C GLY A 131 17.58 -43.49 3.95
N ALA A 132 16.52 -43.98 4.57
CA ALA A 132 16.46 -45.12 5.51
C ALA A 132 17.23 -44.95 6.85
N GLU A 133 16.46 -44.98 7.94
CA GLU A 133 16.83 -45.47 9.30
C GLU A 133 18.22 -45.17 9.88
N VAL A 134 18.38 -44.03 10.59
CA VAL A 134 19.00 -43.99 11.95
C VAL A 134 18.35 -42.84 12.75
N GLU A 135 18.19 -43.02 14.07
CA GLU A 135 17.52 -42.09 14.98
C GLU A 135 18.39 -40.87 15.39
N SER A 136 17.79 -39.67 15.27
CA SER A 136 18.12 -38.43 16.03
C SER A 136 19.51 -37.74 15.84
N LEU A 137 19.53 -36.46 16.21
CA LEU A 137 20.73 -35.63 16.33
C LEU A 137 21.32 -35.76 17.75
N VAL A 138 22.60 -36.13 17.86
CA VAL A 138 23.27 -36.32 19.15
C VAL A 138 24.25 -35.17 19.42
N ILE A 139 24.08 -34.52 20.57
CA ILE A 139 25.01 -33.52 21.13
C ILE A 139 25.53 -34.04 22.46
N ASN A 140 26.85 -34.14 22.63
CA ASN A 140 27.44 -34.62 23.89
C ASN A 140 27.88 -33.49 24.83
N ARG A 141 28.16 -33.84 26.10
CA ARG A 141 28.60 -32.89 27.15
C ARG A 141 29.94 -32.18 26.87
N SER A 142 30.64 -32.52 25.79
CA SER A 142 31.89 -31.89 25.35
C SER A 142 31.69 -30.93 24.16
N GLY A 143 30.46 -30.74 23.70
CA GLY A 143 30.12 -29.86 22.57
C GLY A 143 30.37 -30.46 21.18
N ASN A 144 30.57 -31.77 21.07
CA ASN A 144 30.65 -32.44 19.78
C ASN A 144 29.25 -32.81 19.29
N VAL A 145 29.03 -32.74 17.98
CA VAL A 145 27.73 -32.95 17.31
C VAL A 145 27.85 -34.05 16.26
N GLY A 146 26.82 -34.88 16.10
CA GLY A 146 26.76 -35.90 15.04
C GLY A 146 25.36 -36.45 14.81
N VAL A 147 25.13 -36.95 13.59
CA VAL A 147 23.89 -37.60 13.17
C VAL A 147 24.14 -39.10 13.09
N GLY A 148 23.29 -39.92 13.73
CA GLY A 148 23.39 -41.39 13.72
C GLY A 148 24.66 -41.99 14.35
N ALA A 149 25.46 -41.21 15.07
CA ALA A 149 26.74 -41.64 15.64
C ALA A 149 26.73 -41.58 17.18
N ALA A 150 26.87 -42.74 17.83
CA ALA A 150 26.81 -42.87 19.30
C ALA A 150 27.92 -42.11 20.07
N ASN A 151 29.00 -41.71 19.39
CA ASN A 151 30.08 -40.89 19.96
C ASN A 151 30.56 -39.86 18.91
N PRO A 152 29.99 -38.65 18.89
CA PRO A 152 30.40 -37.62 17.93
C PRO A 152 31.82 -37.09 18.23
N ALA A 153 32.63 -36.97 17.19
CA ALA A 153 34.06 -36.62 17.27
C ALA A 153 34.43 -35.27 16.61
N VAL A 154 33.47 -34.59 15.96
CA VAL A 154 33.69 -33.33 15.24
C VAL A 154 33.09 -32.17 16.04
N LYS A 155 33.80 -31.04 16.08
CA LYS A 155 33.28 -29.76 16.59
C LYS A 155 32.74 -28.93 15.45
N LEU A 156 31.61 -28.27 15.70
CA LEU A 156 31.11 -27.21 14.84
C LEU A 156 31.93 -25.94 15.12
N ASP A 157 32.58 -25.39 14.10
CA ASP A 157 33.33 -24.13 14.22
C ASP A 157 32.47 -22.99 13.64
N VAL A 158 32.28 -21.92 14.42
CA VAL A 158 31.28 -20.88 14.14
C VAL A 158 31.97 -19.53 14.03
N ALA A 159 31.89 -18.92 12.85
CA ALA A 159 32.45 -17.61 12.54
C ALA A 159 31.60 -16.45 13.10
N GLY A 160 31.33 -16.50 14.40
CA GLY A 160 30.50 -15.57 15.16
C GLY A 160 30.54 -15.99 16.64
N GLY A 161 30.86 -15.06 17.54
CA GLY A 161 31.34 -15.41 18.88
C GLY A 161 30.27 -15.94 19.84
N ILE A 162 30.27 -17.25 20.09
CA ILE A 162 29.99 -17.79 21.42
C ILE A 162 31.14 -18.73 21.83
N ARG A 163 31.96 -18.29 22.78
CA ARG A 163 32.82 -19.15 23.59
C ARG A 163 32.44 -18.93 25.05
N VAL A 164 32.11 -20.00 25.76
CA VAL A 164 31.87 -20.00 27.20
C VAL A 164 32.94 -20.86 27.86
N GLY A 165 33.61 -20.32 28.88
CA GLY A 165 34.71 -20.95 29.60
C GLY A 165 35.19 -20.06 30.74
N GLY A 166 36.00 -20.62 31.66
CA GLY A 166 36.46 -19.95 32.88
C GLY A 166 37.54 -18.88 32.68
N GLU A 167 37.26 -17.88 31.85
CA GLU A 167 38.17 -16.77 31.57
C GLU A 167 38.15 -15.76 32.74
N THR A 168 39.24 -15.68 33.49
CA THR A 168 39.33 -14.81 34.67
C THR A 168 39.68 -13.36 34.35
N VAL A 169 40.26 -13.11 33.18
CA VAL A 169 40.82 -11.81 32.74
C VAL A 169 39.88 -11.10 31.78
N CYS A 170 39.66 -9.80 31.98
CA CYS A 170 39.03 -8.91 31.00
C CYS A 170 40.06 -7.88 30.52
N ASP A 171 40.22 -7.78 29.21
CA ASP A 171 41.10 -6.84 28.50
C ASP A 171 40.50 -6.50 27.11
N PRO A 172 41.03 -5.54 26.34
CA PRO A 172 40.38 -5.08 25.10
C PRO A 172 40.27 -6.16 24.01
N ALA A 173 41.07 -7.24 24.10
CA ALA A 173 40.98 -8.38 23.19
C ALA A 173 39.80 -9.32 23.53
N ARG A 174 39.12 -9.11 24.66
CA ARG A 174 37.99 -9.90 25.18
C ARG A 174 36.73 -9.05 25.42
N GLU A 175 36.71 -7.79 24.99
CA GLU A 175 35.51 -6.95 25.09
C GLU A 175 34.29 -7.64 24.43
N GLY A 176 33.15 -7.64 25.14
CA GLY A 176 31.95 -8.39 24.74
C GLY A 176 31.91 -9.86 25.17
N THR A 177 32.98 -10.41 25.79
CA THR A 177 32.94 -11.76 26.36
C THR A 177 32.01 -11.81 27.58
N ILE A 178 31.28 -12.92 27.70
CA ILE A 178 30.33 -13.18 28.80
C ILE A 178 30.85 -14.37 29.63
N ARG A 179 30.77 -14.27 30.96
CA ARG A 179 31.07 -15.37 31.89
C ARG A 179 29.99 -15.54 32.95
N TYR A 180 30.05 -16.67 33.65
CA TYR A 180 29.49 -16.82 34.99
C TYR A 180 30.61 -16.57 36.01
N ASN A 181 30.27 -16.05 37.20
CA ASN A 181 31.26 -15.89 38.28
C ASN A 181 31.30 -17.11 39.23
N ASP A 182 32.51 -17.41 39.74
CA ASP A 182 32.79 -18.60 40.56
C ASP A 182 32.14 -18.56 41.97
N ALA A 183 31.38 -17.50 42.27
CA ALA A 183 30.81 -17.22 43.60
C ALA A 183 29.30 -17.41 43.69
N GLY A 184 28.58 -17.49 42.56
CA GLY A 184 27.11 -17.59 42.57
C GLY A 184 26.43 -17.88 41.23
N ASP A 185 27.17 -18.29 40.19
CA ASP A 185 26.64 -18.52 38.83
C ASP A 185 25.90 -17.30 38.25
N GLU A 186 26.32 -16.08 38.62
CA GLU A 186 25.75 -14.83 38.10
C GLU A 186 26.51 -14.37 36.84
N ILE A 187 25.79 -13.79 35.87
CA ILE A 187 26.33 -13.40 34.56
C ILE A 187 27.08 -12.06 34.64
N GLU A 188 28.31 -12.04 34.10
CA GLU A 188 29.18 -10.86 34.02
C GLU A 188 29.73 -10.66 32.60
N PHE A 189 29.87 -9.39 32.21
CA PHE A 189 30.27 -8.95 30.86
C PHE A 189 31.62 -8.24 30.92
N CYS A 190 32.55 -8.56 30.01
CA CYS A 190 33.83 -7.88 29.89
C CYS A 190 33.69 -6.60 29.03
N ASN A 191 33.99 -5.44 29.61
CA ASN A 191 33.94 -4.13 28.94
C ASN A 191 35.30 -3.67 28.37
N GLY A 192 36.18 -4.61 28.04
CA GLY A 192 37.54 -4.34 27.60
C GLY A 192 38.52 -3.92 28.71
N SER A 193 38.08 -3.77 29.96
CA SER A 193 38.96 -3.40 31.08
C SER A 193 38.59 -4.03 32.45
N ALA A 194 37.31 -4.34 32.66
CA ALA A 194 36.81 -4.99 33.86
C ALA A 194 35.57 -5.85 33.55
N TRP A 195 35.30 -6.82 34.41
CA TRP A 195 34.04 -7.55 34.43
C TRP A 195 32.98 -6.71 35.14
N SER A 196 31.85 -6.47 34.47
CA SER A 196 30.73 -5.67 34.97
C SER A 196 29.41 -6.44 34.96
N ARG A 197 28.60 -6.21 36.00
CA ARG A 197 27.22 -6.69 36.12
C ARG A 197 26.25 -5.64 35.58
N VAL A 198 25.08 -6.08 35.14
CA VAL A 198 23.96 -5.18 34.76
C VAL A 198 23.01 -5.03 35.96
N GLU A 199 23.36 -4.16 36.90
CA GLU A 199 22.38 -3.66 37.88
C GLU A 199 21.59 -2.49 37.28
N GLY A 200 20.29 -2.67 37.11
CA GLY A 200 19.39 -1.54 36.85
C GLY A 200 19.26 -0.63 38.08
N PRO A 201 18.97 0.68 37.91
CA PRO A 201 18.82 1.58 39.04
C PRO A 201 17.71 1.09 39.99
N LYS A 202 18.05 0.97 41.27
CA LYS A 202 17.12 0.56 42.32
C LYS A 202 15.88 1.44 42.31
N GLY A 203 14.72 0.84 42.01
CA GLY A 203 13.45 1.55 41.89
C GLY A 203 13.12 2.41 43.11
N GLU A 204 12.59 3.60 42.86
CA GLU A 204 12.30 4.57 43.92
C GLU A 204 11.31 4.01 44.94
N GLN A 205 11.56 4.29 46.21
CA GLN A 205 10.69 3.82 47.30
C GLN A 205 9.34 4.53 47.19
N GLY A 206 8.27 3.76 46.93
CA GLY A 206 6.92 4.26 46.72
C GLY A 206 6.48 5.26 47.79
N LEU A 207 5.89 6.37 47.35
CA LEU A 207 5.53 7.50 48.21
C LEU A 207 4.67 7.05 49.39
N LYS A 208 5.09 7.44 50.59
CA LYS A 208 4.40 7.16 51.83
C LYS A 208 3.05 7.88 51.83
N GLY A 209 1.96 7.09 51.80
CA GLY A 209 0.59 7.61 51.77
C GLY A 209 0.32 8.62 52.88
N ASP A 210 -0.46 9.65 52.53
CA ASP A 210 -0.69 10.80 53.40
C ASP A 210 -1.32 10.44 54.74
N LYS A 211 -0.89 11.19 55.76
CA LYS A 211 -1.37 11.02 57.13
C LYS A 211 -2.77 11.58 57.24
N GLY A 212 -3.77 10.70 57.29
CA GLY A 212 -5.18 11.06 57.45
C GLY A 212 -5.40 12.07 58.58
N ASP A 213 -6.20 13.09 58.30
CA ASP A 213 -6.39 14.22 59.19
C ASP A 213 -7.06 13.85 60.51
N LYS A 214 -6.65 14.58 61.56
CA LYS A 214 -7.07 14.35 62.93
C LYS A 214 -8.48 14.90 63.14
N GLY A 215 -9.47 14.00 63.24
CA GLY A 215 -10.86 14.38 63.48
C GLY A 215 -11.05 15.29 64.70
N ASP A 216 -11.84 16.35 64.52
CA ASP A 216 -12.14 17.32 65.57
C ASP A 216 -13.09 16.77 66.64
N LYS A 217 -12.97 17.36 67.82
CA LYS A 217 -13.56 16.87 69.07
C LYS A 217 -14.93 17.50 69.30
N GLY A 218 -16.00 16.70 69.23
CA GLY A 218 -17.39 17.20 69.33
C GLY A 218 -17.85 17.61 70.74
N ASP A 219 -18.78 18.57 70.78
CA ASP A 219 -19.39 19.09 72.02
C ASP A 219 -20.80 18.52 72.29
N LYS A 220 -20.83 17.53 73.19
CA LYS A 220 -21.79 17.37 74.30
C LYS A 220 -23.27 17.82 74.11
N GLY A 221 -23.97 17.07 73.26
CA GLY A 221 -25.37 16.60 73.37
C GLY A 221 -26.41 17.28 74.27
N GLU A 222 -27.59 17.53 73.67
CA GLU A 222 -28.85 17.81 74.39
C GLU A 222 -29.46 16.57 75.05
N ARG A 223 -30.42 16.80 75.96
CA ARG A 223 -30.98 15.79 76.89
C ARG A 223 -32.34 15.27 76.43
N GLY A 224 -32.45 14.00 76.08
CA GLY A 224 -33.72 13.37 75.65
C GLY A 224 -34.57 12.77 76.78
N PHE A 225 -35.90 12.81 76.56
CA PHE A 225 -37.06 12.06 77.11
C PHE A 225 -38.30 12.66 76.38
N GLN A 226 -39.49 12.08 76.14
CA GLN A 226 -40.11 10.73 76.17
C GLN A 226 -41.53 10.91 75.52
N GLY A 227 -42.18 9.98 74.81
CA GLY A 227 -41.82 8.64 74.31
C GLY A 227 -43.06 7.78 73.95
N VAL A 228 -43.04 7.14 72.76
CA VAL A 228 -43.96 6.12 72.17
C VAL A 228 -45.46 6.42 71.89
N LYS A 229 -45.98 5.69 70.87
CA LYS A 229 -47.40 5.40 70.51
C LYS A 229 -48.17 6.48 69.71
N GLY A 230 -48.89 6.16 68.64
CA GLY A 230 -49.10 4.88 67.93
C GLY A 230 -50.04 5.02 66.72
N ASP A 231 -50.28 3.95 65.96
CA ASP A 231 -51.05 3.95 64.70
C ASP A 231 -52.57 4.12 64.82
N THR A 232 -53.25 4.29 63.67
CA THR A 232 -54.72 4.42 63.43
C THR A 232 -55.25 5.87 63.52
N GLY A 233 -56.13 6.37 62.63
CA GLY A 233 -56.81 5.74 61.49
C GLY A 233 -57.42 6.77 60.52
N ALA A 234 -58.45 6.38 59.76
CA ALA A 234 -58.92 7.12 58.57
C ALA A 234 -60.25 7.89 58.72
N GLN A 235 -60.49 8.78 57.74
CA GLN A 235 -61.77 9.31 57.26
C GLN A 235 -62.43 10.53 57.98
N GLY A 236 -62.85 11.51 57.17
CA GLY A 236 -63.74 12.62 57.54
C GLY A 236 -63.96 13.60 56.36
N PRO A 237 -65.16 13.68 55.74
CA PRO A 237 -65.33 14.43 54.48
C PRO A 237 -66.10 15.77 54.58
N ARG A 238 -65.82 16.64 53.57
CA ARG A 238 -66.68 17.70 52.99
C ARG A 238 -66.96 18.99 53.80
N GLY A 239 -66.79 20.13 53.12
CA GLY A 239 -67.35 21.44 53.51
C GLY A 239 -67.42 22.44 52.36
N TYR A 240 -68.56 23.13 52.21
CA TYR A 240 -68.83 24.23 51.26
C TYR A 240 -69.85 25.19 51.94
N THR A 241 -70.08 26.45 51.54
CA THR A 241 -69.63 27.24 50.37
C THR A 241 -69.42 28.70 50.79
N GLY A 242 -68.55 29.46 50.11
CA GLY A 242 -68.44 30.92 50.24
C GLY A 242 -68.64 31.62 48.88
N ALA A 243 -69.40 32.72 48.84
CA ALA A 243 -69.84 33.36 47.59
C ALA A 243 -68.99 34.58 47.18
N THR A 244 -69.03 34.91 45.89
CA THR A 244 -68.28 36.02 45.25
C THR A 244 -68.72 37.40 45.77
N GLY A 245 -67.74 38.26 46.10
CA GLY A 245 -67.93 39.70 46.34
C GLY A 245 -67.59 40.57 45.11
N PRO A 246 -68.11 41.79 45.01
CA PRO A 246 -68.07 42.59 43.77
C PRO A 246 -66.72 43.28 43.48
N GLN A 247 -66.57 43.70 42.22
CA GLN A 247 -65.41 44.36 41.64
C GLN A 247 -65.13 45.75 42.26
N GLY A 248 -63.90 45.96 42.76
CA GLY A 248 -63.36 47.29 43.10
C GLY A 248 -62.60 47.94 41.94
N THR A 249 -62.70 49.26 41.80
CA THR A 249 -62.06 50.01 40.71
C THR A 249 -60.62 50.41 41.00
N LYS A 250 -59.75 50.23 39.99
CA LYS A 250 -58.42 50.84 39.76
C LYS A 250 -57.89 51.78 40.86
N GLY A 251 -56.82 51.35 41.55
CA GLY A 251 -55.80 52.26 42.08
C GLY A 251 -54.71 52.51 41.03
N ASP A 252 -54.07 53.68 41.06
CA ASP A 252 -53.01 54.02 40.09
C ASP A 252 -51.68 53.31 40.36
N ARG A 253 -50.89 53.14 39.30
CA ARG A 253 -49.57 52.50 39.36
C ARG A 253 -48.59 53.40 40.10
N GLY A 254 -48.17 52.99 41.31
CA GLY A 254 -47.09 53.65 42.03
C GLY A 254 -45.80 53.76 41.19
N PRO A 255 -44.96 54.78 41.44
CA PRO A 255 -43.76 55.02 40.65
C PRO A 255 -42.83 53.81 40.67
N VAL A 256 -42.17 53.57 39.54
CA VAL A 256 -41.16 52.51 39.43
C VAL A 256 -40.01 52.83 40.39
N GLY A 257 -39.73 51.92 41.33
CA GLY A 257 -38.58 52.04 42.23
C GLY A 257 -37.28 52.11 41.44
N PRO A 258 -36.26 52.82 41.92
CA PRO A 258 -35.02 53.03 41.18
C PRO A 258 -34.38 51.69 40.81
N THR A 259 -33.94 51.57 39.55
CA THR A 259 -33.25 50.38 39.05
C THR A 259 -32.08 50.04 39.97
N GLY A 260 -32.03 48.79 40.45
CA GLY A 260 -30.90 48.32 41.24
C GLY A 260 -29.59 48.51 40.47
N PRO A 261 -28.45 48.78 41.16
CA PRO A 261 -27.18 49.02 40.50
C PRO A 261 -26.85 47.84 39.58
N GLN A 262 -26.45 48.16 38.34
CA GLN A 262 -26.08 47.16 37.35
C GLN A 262 -24.98 46.27 37.93
N GLY A 263 -25.23 44.95 37.95
CA GLY A 263 -24.25 43.98 38.41
C GLY A 263 -22.92 44.17 37.68
N PRO A 264 -21.77 43.97 38.35
CA PRO A 264 -20.46 44.24 37.75
C PRO A 264 -20.36 43.51 36.40
N LYS A 265 -19.91 44.25 35.38
CA LYS A 265 -19.65 43.70 34.05
C LYS A 265 -18.71 42.51 34.24
N GLY A 266 -19.19 41.32 33.88
CA GLY A 266 -18.38 40.10 33.99
C GLY A 266 -17.03 40.30 33.30
N ASP A 267 -15.96 39.95 33.99
CA ASP A 267 -14.60 40.17 33.51
C ASP A 267 -14.40 39.53 32.14
N THR A 268 -13.70 40.24 31.25
CA THR A 268 -13.29 39.68 29.96
C THR A 268 -12.49 38.41 30.24
N GLY A 269 -13.03 37.25 29.82
CA GLY A 269 -12.41 35.95 30.09
C GLY A 269 -10.94 35.97 29.71
N THR A 270 -10.06 35.80 30.70
CA THR A 270 -8.62 35.83 30.47
C THR A 270 -8.26 34.67 29.57
N ILE A 271 -7.90 34.97 28.32
CA ILE A 271 -7.20 34.02 27.46
C ILE A 271 -5.94 33.61 28.23
N GLY A 272 -5.90 32.35 28.68
CA GLY A 272 -4.74 31.82 29.37
C GLY A 272 -3.50 32.00 28.47
N PRO A 273 -2.34 32.38 29.01
CA PRO A 273 -1.17 32.68 28.20
C PRO A 273 -0.79 31.45 27.37
N VAL A 274 -1.06 31.50 26.05
CA VAL A 274 -0.85 30.34 25.17
C VAL A 274 0.65 30.09 25.08
N VAL A 275 1.06 28.89 25.50
CA VAL A 275 2.46 28.56 25.74
C VAL A 275 3.24 28.53 24.42
N ASN A 276 4.07 29.56 24.19
CA ASN A 276 5.06 29.63 23.11
C ASN A 276 4.57 29.17 21.72
N LEU A 277 3.52 29.81 21.20
CA LEU A 277 3.21 29.69 19.76
C LEU A 277 4.33 30.33 18.93
N LYS A 278 5.20 29.49 18.37
CA LYS A 278 6.00 29.87 17.19
C LYS A 278 5.07 29.90 15.98
N PRO A 279 4.98 31.00 15.22
CA PRO A 279 4.30 30.99 13.94
C PRO A 279 4.92 29.93 13.02
N LEU A 280 4.07 29.21 12.30
CA LEU A 280 4.47 28.21 11.33
C LEU A 280 5.20 28.89 10.15
N PRO A 281 6.16 28.21 9.50
CA PRO A 281 6.88 28.76 8.35
C PRO A 281 6.01 28.91 7.09
N ALA A 282 4.83 28.28 7.06
CA ALA A 282 3.82 28.38 6.02
C ALA A 282 2.43 28.06 6.59
N ALA A 283 1.37 28.33 5.83
CA ALA A 283 0.01 27.99 6.21
C ALA A 283 -0.22 26.45 6.20
N PRO A 284 -0.74 25.84 7.29
CA PRO A 284 -1.05 24.41 7.31
C PRO A 284 -2.21 24.04 6.37
N LYS A 285 -2.10 22.89 5.68
CA LYS A 285 -3.08 22.39 4.69
C LYS A 285 -4.47 22.09 5.30
N SER A 286 -4.55 21.85 6.61
CA SER A 286 -5.79 21.57 7.36
C SER A 286 -5.87 22.42 8.63
N ALA A 287 -6.03 23.74 8.48
CA ALA A 287 -5.99 24.69 9.58
C ALA A 287 -7.16 24.55 10.58
N THR A 288 -6.88 24.84 11.84
CA THR A 288 -7.78 24.83 13.00
C THR A 288 -7.79 26.21 13.67
N SER A 289 -8.88 26.56 14.35
CA SER A 289 -9.02 27.90 14.94
C SER A 289 -7.94 28.14 16.00
N GLY A 290 -6.99 29.05 15.72
CA GLY A 290 -5.80 29.31 16.52
C GLY A 290 -4.47 29.11 15.79
N ASP A 291 -4.45 28.44 14.63
CA ASP A 291 -3.23 28.28 13.83
C ASP A 291 -2.68 29.62 13.32
N MET A 292 -1.35 29.79 13.32
CA MET A 292 -0.68 31.05 12.98
C MET A 292 0.50 30.82 12.01
N TYR A 293 0.68 31.70 11.01
CA TYR A 293 1.88 31.75 10.16
C TYR A 293 2.25 33.19 9.76
N PHE A 294 3.48 33.40 9.30
CA PHE A 294 3.89 34.64 8.64
C PHE A 294 3.91 34.44 7.12
N ASP A 295 3.28 35.33 6.35
CA ASP A 295 3.41 35.34 4.89
C ASP A 295 4.78 35.91 4.42
N SER A 296 5.08 35.76 3.13
CA SER A 296 6.35 36.22 2.53
C SER A 296 6.53 37.74 2.51
N SER A 297 5.51 38.53 2.88
CA SER A 297 5.60 39.98 3.12
C SER A 297 5.80 40.34 4.59
N GLY A 298 5.83 39.35 5.49
CA GLY A 298 5.88 39.54 6.94
C GLY A 298 4.52 39.81 7.58
N ALA A 299 3.39 39.51 6.91
CA ALA A 299 2.07 39.63 7.52
C ALA A 299 1.77 38.45 8.44
N LEU A 300 1.27 38.73 9.64
CA LEU A 300 0.85 37.70 10.59
C LEU A 300 -0.59 37.27 10.29
N CYS A 301 -0.76 36.01 9.96
CA CYS A 301 -2.03 35.40 9.60
C CYS A 301 -2.47 34.39 10.67
N VAL A 302 -3.75 34.43 11.04
CA VAL A 302 -4.35 33.55 12.06
C VAL A 302 -5.65 32.95 11.55
N TYR A 303 -5.84 31.65 11.72
CA TYR A 303 -7.07 30.97 11.31
C TYR A 303 -8.14 31.07 12.40
N VAL A 304 -9.33 31.56 12.04
CA VAL A 304 -10.49 31.74 12.94
C VAL A 304 -11.76 31.54 12.12
N ASP A 305 -12.75 30.83 12.68
CA ASP A 305 -14.09 30.63 12.08
C ASP A 305 -14.08 30.17 10.61
N LYS A 306 -13.17 29.22 10.31
CA LYS A 306 -12.90 28.65 8.99
C LYS A 306 -12.24 29.60 7.96
N GLY A 307 -11.84 30.80 8.37
CA GLY A 307 -11.15 31.78 7.52
C GLY A 307 -9.74 32.13 8.03
N TRP A 308 -8.83 32.44 7.11
CA TRP A 308 -7.55 33.06 7.43
C TRP A 308 -7.72 34.58 7.57
N ASN A 309 -7.35 35.12 8.73
CA ASN A 309 -7.52 36.52 9.09
C ASN A 309 -6.15 37.19 9.29
N LYS A 310 -5.99 38.43 8.81
CA LYS A 310 -4.75 39.20 9.00
C LYS A 310 -4.76 39.94 10.32
N VAL A 311 -3.73 39.74 11.13
CA VAL A 311 -3.52 40.45 12.41
C VAL A 311 -2.63 41.69 12.23
N THR A 312 -1.58 41.61 11.42
CA THR A 312 -0.72 42.75 11.10
C THR A 312 0.05 42.54 9.78
N GLY A 313 0.71 43.58 9.26
CA GLY A 313 1.59 43.55 8.10
C GLY A 313 0.93 43.87 6.75
N GLY A 314 1.74 43.95 5.70
CA GLY A 314 1.34 44.45 4.37
C GLY A 314 0.46 43.50 3.57
N GLY A 315 0.83 42.21 3.52
CA GLY A 315 0.28 41.21 2.61
C GLY A 315 -1.14 40.72 2.87
N VAL A 316 -1.42 39.49 2.45
CA VAL A 316 -2.79 38.96 2.29
C VAL A 316 -2.84 37.54 2.82
N CYS A 317 -3.68 37.31 3.83
CA CYS A 317 -3.85 36.01 4.46
C CYS A 317 -4.77 35.10 3.66
N THR A 318 -4.37 34.80 2.43
CA THR A 318 -4.84 33.64 1.67
C THR A 318 -3.69 32.66 1.56
N PRO A 319 -3.85 31.38 1.93
CA PRO A 319 -2.81 30.39 1.69
C PRO A 319 -2.54 30.32 0.17
N PRO A 320 -1.28 30.09 -0.25
CA PRO A 320 -1.01 29.84 -1.66
C PRO A 320 -1.86 28.66 -2.12
N LYS A 321 -2.51 28.78 -3.28
CA LYS A 321 -3.11 27.62 -3.94
C LYS A 321 -1.97 26.64 -4.24
N PRO A 322 -2.10 25.34 -3.92
CA PRO A 322 -1.06 24.37 -4.25
C PRO A 322 -0.81 24.42 -5.75
N SER A 323 0.45 24.66 -6.13
CA SER A 323 0.82 24.97 -7.51
C SER A 323 1.79 23.90 -8.01
N LEU A 324 1.32 23.07 -8.95
CA LEU A 324 2.24 22.21 -9.69
C LEU A 324 3.10 23.11 -10.57
N SER A 325 4.39 23.19 -10.23
CA SER A 325 5.40 23.85 -11.06
C SER A 325 6.22 22.79 -11.79
N ILE A 326 6.43 22.97 -13.09
CA ILE A 326 7.34 22.14 -13.86
C ILE A 326 8.77 22.45 -13.39
N ILE A 327 9.45 21.46 -12.82
CA ILE A 327 10.88 21.52 -12.48
C ILE A 327 11.71 21.35 -13.75
N TRP A 328 11.32 20.38 -14.58
CA TRP A 328 11.81 20.19 -15.95
C TRP A 328 10.76 19.45 -16.78
N GLU A 329 10.72 19.73 -18.08
CA GLU A 329 9.99 18.95 -19.08
C GLU A 329 10.87 18.73 -20.32
N LYS A 330 10.74 17.57 -20.96
CA LYS A 330 11.56 17.16 -22.10
C LYS A 330 10.76 16.25 -23.05
N ALA A 331 10.97 16.48 -24.35
CA ALA A 331 10.62 15.56 -25.41
C ALA A 331 11.83 14.67 -25.79
N PHE A 332 11.56 13.43 -26.20
CA PHE A 332 12.55 12.46 -26.63
C PHE A 332 12.09 11.81 -27.94
N TRP A 333 12.77 12.19 -29.02
CA TRP A 333 12.63 11.61 -30.35
C TRP A 333 13.51 10.37 -30.52
N GLY A 334 12.98 9.34 -31.18
CA GLY A 334 13.64 8.07 -31.49
C GLY A 334 14.10 7.93 -32.94
N GLY A 335 15.40 7.67 -33.13
CA GLY A 335 15.95 7.25 -34.41
C GLY A 335 16.08 8.32 -35.51
N ASN A 336 16.27 7.85 -36.74
CA ASN A 336 16.76 8.65 -37.88
C ASN A 336 15.62 9.06 -38.84
N GLY A 337 14.76 9.99 -38.44
CA GLY A 337 13.78 10.60 -39.37
C GLY A 337 12.37 9.97 -39.39
N LYS A 338 12.08 9.02 -38.48
CA LYS A 338 10.69 8.54 -38.27
C LYS A 338 9.86 9.62 -37.57
N LYS A 339 8.54 9.63 -37.78
CA LYS A 339 7.73 10.84 -37.55
C LYS A 339 7.02 10.91 -36.21
N GLY A 340 6.42 9.82 -35.69
CA GLY A 340 5.60 9.92 -34.47
C GLY A 340 5.84 8.80 -33.47
N ASP A 341 6.39 9.13 -32.30
CA ASP A 341 6.69 8.18 -31.23
C ASP A 341 5.63 8.23 -30.12
N PHE A 342 5.01 7.09 -29.84
CA PHE A 342 3.94 6.94 -28.85
C PHE A 342 4.42 6.11 -27.65
N LEU A 343 4.55 6.76 -26.49
CA LEU A 343 4.83 6.11 -25.21
C LEU A 343 3.57 5.39 -24.71
N TYR A 344 3.72 4.15 -24.24
CA TYR A 344 2.63 3.36 -23.65
C TYR A 344 2.81 3.16 -22.14
N ASP A 345 4.04 2.97 -21.66
CA ASP A 345 4.35 2.86 -20.23
C ASP A 345 5.73 3.45 -19.89
N ALA A 346 5.96 3.77 -18.62
CA ALA A 346 7.26 4.13 -18.08
C ALA A 346 7.36 3.77 -16.59
N MET A 347 8.53 3.31 -16.16
CA MET A 347 8.80 2.94 -14.77
C MET A 347 9.97 3.72 -14.18
N GLN A 348 9.97 3.86 -12.86
CA GLN A 348 11.17 4.22 -12.12
C GLN A 348 11.96 2.95 -11.78
N THR A 349 13.29 3.00 -11.90
CA THR A 349 14.16 1.89 -11.54
C THR A 349 14.64 1.97 -10.09
N SER A 350 15.17 0.87 -9.57
CA SER A 350 15.85 0.75 -8.27
C SER A 350 16.93 1.82 -8.01
N THR A 351 17.60 2.29 -9.06
CA THR A 351 18.60 3.38 -9.03
C THR A 351 17.99 4.80 -8.94
N GLY A 352 16.67 4.94 -9.08
CA GLY A 352 15.95 6.22 -9.13
C GLY A 352 15.87 6.87 -10.52
N ASP A 353 16.49 6.27 -11.54
CA ASP A 353 16.36 6.62 -12.96
C ASP A 353 14.99 6.17 -13.51
N PHE A 354 14.67 6.50 -14.77
CA PHE A 354 13.42 6.09 -15.41
C PHE A 354 13.64 5.41 -16.77
N VAL A 355 12.84 4.38 -17.07
CA VAL A 355 12.79 3.73 -18.40
C VAL A 355 11.40 3.90 -18.99
N MET A 356 11.33 4.40 -20.22
CA MET A 356 10.12 4.64 -21.00
C MET A 356 10.04 3.65 -22.17
N VAL A 357 8.84 3.15 -22.51
CA VAL A 357 8.64 2.21 -23.61
C VAL A 357 7.42 2.53 -24.46
N GLY A 358 7.45 2.12 -25.72
CA GLY A 358 6.36 2.29 -26.66
C GLY A 358 6.70 1.85 -28.09
N GLY A 359 6.19 2.59 -29.08
CA GLY A 359 6.46 2.36 -30.50
C GLY A 359 6.67 3.66 -31.30
N THR A 360 7.54 3.60 -32.30
CA THR A 360 7.75 4.65 -33.31
C THR A 360 6.74 4.49 -34.45
N THR A 361 6.46 5.54 -35.23
CA THR A 361 5.59 5.43 -36.42
C THR A 361 6.15 6.14 -37.65
N ASN A 362 6.02 5.47 -38.80
CA ASN A 362 6.22 6.07 -40.12
C ASN A 362 4.87 6.33 -40.80
N TYR A 363 4.59 7.62 -41.06
CA TYR A 363 3.42 8.03 -41.83
C TYR A 363 3.64 8.03 -43.35
N ASP A 364 4.90 8.04 -43.80
CA ASP A 364 5.32 7.98 -45.21
C ASP A 364 5.84 6.58 -45.62
N SER A 365 6.33 6.45 -46.85
CA SER A 365 6.48 5.23 -47.66
C SER A 365 7.40 4.09 -47.19
N ASP A 366 7.91 4.09 -45.94
CA ASP A 366 8.48 2.90 -45.30
C ASP A 366 7.58 2.47 -44.13
N PRO A 367 6.63 1.55 -44.33
CA PRO A 367 5.51 1.32 -43.40
C PRO A 367 5.88 0.48 -42.17
N ARG A 368 7.17 0.42 -41.82
CA ARG A 368 7.70 -0.27 -40.65
C ARG A 368 7.87 0.69 -39.49
N SER A 369 7.20 0.38 -38.42
CA SER A 369 7.09 1.17 -37.20
C SER A 369 7.67 0.31 -36.08
N ASP A 370 8.80 0.74 -35.50
CA ASP A 370 9.67 -0.09 -34.65
C ASP A 370 9.35 0.14 -33.15
N ALA A 371 9.54 -0.87 -32.32
CA ALA A 371 9.35 -0.74 -30.87
C ALA A 371 10.51 0.04 -30.23
N LEU A 372 10.21 0.91 -29.26
CA LEU A 372 11.17 1.87 -28.69
C LEU A 372 11.28 1.73 -27.17
N ALA A 373 12.52 1.75 -26.65
CA ALA A 373 12.81 1.92 -25.24
C ALA A 373 13.89 2.99 -25.00
N ILE A 374 13.69 3.88 -24.03
CA ILE A 374 14.62 4.96 -23.68
C ILE A 374 14.80 5.00 -22.15
N LYS A 375 16.05 5.03 -21.66
CA LYS A 375 16.37 5.30 -20.26
C LYS A 375 16.85 6.74 -20.08
N ILE A 376 16.35 7.41 -19.04
CA ILE A 376 16.72 8.77 -18.64
C ILE A 376 17.13 8.79 -17.16
N ASP A 377 18.07 9.68 -16.81
CA ASP A 377 18.40 9.94 -15.39
C ASP A 377 17.24 10.66 -14.66
N LYS A 378 17.35 10.82 -13.35
CA LYS A 378 16.38 11.55 -12.52
C LYS A 378 16.20 13.05 -12.86
N ASN A 379 17.03 13.60 -13.75
CA ASN A 379 16.97 14.96 -14.28
C ASN A 379 16.47 14.97 -15.75
N GLY A 380 16.02 13.83 -16.27
CA GLY A 380 15.55 13.64 -17.63
C GLY A 380 16.64 13.62 -18.70
N ASN A 381 17.91 13.34 -18.37
CA ASN A 381 18.99 13.26 -19.35
C ASN A 381 19.03 11.85 -19.96
N LYS A 382 18.97 11.73 -21.30
CA LYS A 382 18.96 10.43 -22.00
C LYS A 382 20.27 9.68 -21.74
N LEU A 383 20.17 8.52 -21.09
CA LEU A 383 21.28 7.61 -20.76
C LEU A 383 21.49 6.59 -21.88
N TRP A 384 20.41 6.01 -22.41
CA TRP A 384 20.45 5.18 -23.61
C TRP A 384 19.11 5.17 -24.36
N GLU A 385 19.16 4.73 -25.61
CA GLU A 385 18.03 4.50 -26.51
C GLU A 385 18.21 3.13 -27.17
N LYS A 386 17.11 2.41 -27.39
CA LYS A 386 17.06 1.09 -28.02
C LYS A 386 15.85 1.04 -28.94
N ILE A 387 16.11 0.91 -30.23
CA ILE A 387 15.10 0.62 -31.25
C ILE A 387 15.14 -0.89 -31.49
N MET A 388 14.01 -1.55 -31.31
CA MET A 388 13.86 -3.00 -31.43
C MET A 388 12.95 -3.32 -32.61
N TRP A 389 13.47 -4.14 -33.53
CA TRP A 389 12.83 -4.50 -34.79
C TRP A 389 12.20 -5.89 -34.69
N GLY A 390 10.95 -6.02 -35.15
CA GLY A 390 10.35 -7.32 -35.39
C GLY A 390 11.16 -8.12 -36.40
N LYS A 391 11.54 -9.35 -36.02
CA LYS A 391 12.19 -10.32 -36.93
C LYS A 391 11.17 -11.01 -37.86
N VAL A 392 9.95 -10.45 -37.96
CA VAL A 392 8.82 -10.97 -38.72
C VAL A 392 8.93 -10.55 -40.19
N ASN A 393 8.63 -11.47 -41.10
CA ASN A 393 8.71 -11.37 -42.57
C ASN A 393 8.86 -9.95 -43.16
N ALA A 394 10.09 -9.60 -43.55
CA ALA A 394 10.40 -8.36 -44.26
C ALA A 394 9.63 -8.27 -45.59
N GLY A 395 8.56 -7.48 -45.60
CA GLY A 395 7.64 -7.36 -46.75
C GLY A 395 6.19 -7.04 -46.40
N VAL A 396 5.82 -6.99 -45.11
CA VAL A 396 4.49 -6.57 -44.65
C VAL A 396 4.60 -5.31 -43.80
N ASP A 397 3.70 -4.34 -44.03
CA ASP A 397 3.50 -3.17 -43.17
C ASP A 397 3.19 -3.60 -41.72
N ALA A 398 3.90 -3.03 -40.74
CA ALA A 398 3.91 -3.52 -39.35
C ALA A 398 4.15 -2.41 -38.31
N TYR A 399 3.44 -2.50 -37.19
CA TYR A 399 3.53 -1.65 -36.00
C TYR A 399 3.99 -2.46 -34.79
N ASP A 400 5.28 -2.44 -34.52
CA ASP A 400 5.91 -3.03 -33.35
C ASP A 400 5.86 -2.04 -32.17
N HIS A 401 5.41 -2.49 -31.01
CA HIS A 401 5.35 -1.67 -29.80
C HIS A 401 5.50 -2.49 -28.52
N PHE A 402 5.94 -1.83 -27.45
CA PHE A 402 5.83 -2.34 -26.08
C PHE A 402 4.71 -1.62 -25.33
N SER A 403 3.92 -2.38 -24.58
CA SER A 403 2.73 -1.93 -23.86
C SER A 403 2.99 -1.68 -22.36
N GLU A 404 3.90 -2.44 -21.77
CA GLU A 404 4.25 -2.37 -20.36
C GLU A 404 5.71 -2.81 -20.13
N ILE A 405 6.39 -2.18 -19.17
CA ILE A 405 7.72 -2.56 -18.69
C ILE A 405 7.72 -2.76 -17.17
N LYS A 406 8.55 -3.70 -16.69
CA LYS A 406 8.86 -3.90 -15.26
C LYS A 406 10.37 -4.13 -15.09
N GLU A 407 10.92 -3.72 -13.95
CA GLU A 407 12.24 -4.14 -13.50
C GLU A 407 12.09 -5.48 -12.79
N THR A 408 12.94 -6.44 -13.14
CA THR A 408 12.97 -7.75 -12.50
C THR A 408 13.74 -7.69 -11.18
N THR A 409 13.48 -8.65 -10.30
CA THR A 409 14.23 -8.83 -9.04
C THR A 409 15.74 -9.02 -9.22
N GLY A 410 16.22 -9.26 -10.46
CA GLY A 410 17.63 -9.31 -10.82
C GLY A 410 18.18 -8.03 -11.47
N GLY A 411 17.47 -6.89 -11.42
CA GLY A 411 17.90 -5.62 -12.03
C GLY A 411 17.93 -5.62 -13.56
N ASN A 412 17.27 -6.59 -14.19
CA ASN A 412 17.03 -6.63 -15.64
C ASN A 412 15.65 -6.00 -15.92
N TYR A 413 15.27 -5.83 -17.17
CA TYR A 413 13.93 -5.33 -17.52
C TYR A 413 13.16 -6.40 -18.29
N ILE A 414 11.85 -6.53 -18.02
CA ILE A 414 10.93 -7.39 -18.77
C ILE A 414 9.85 -6.51 -19.42
N LEU A 415 9.60 -6.74 -20.70
CA LEU A 415 8.67 -5.95 -21.52
C LEU A 415 7.62 -6.87 -22.16
N ALA A 416 6.37 -6.44 -22.14
CA ALA A 416 5.27 -7.05 -22.88
C ALA A 416 4.85 -6.12 -24.04
N GLY A 417 4.47 -6.69 -25.18
CA GLY A 417 4.07 -5.93 -26.36
C GLY A 417 3.61 -6.79 -27.53
N GLY A 418 3.80 -6.28 -28.75
CA GLY A 418 3.57 -7.04 -29.97
C GLY A 418 3.66 -6.25 -31.27
N THR A 419 3.54 -6.98 -32.38
CA THR A 419 3.35 -6.45 -33.74
C THR A 419 1.86 -6.32 -34.07
N GLN A 420 1.46 -5.28 -34.78
CA GLN A 420 0.16 -5.16 -35.48
C GLN A 420 0.41 -4.90 -36.98
N SER A 421 -0.15 -5.69 -37.89
CA SER A 421 0.01 -5.43 -39.33
C SER A 421 -0.94 -4.33 -39.86
N ARG A 422 -0.44 -3.42 -40.70
CA ARG A 422 -1.25 -2.33 -41.29
C ARG A 422 -2.14 -2.90 -42.40
N GLY A 423 -3.45 -2.92 -42.17
CA GLY A 423 -4.42 -3.51 -43.12
C GLY A 423 -4.37 -5.04 -43.20
N GLY A 424 -3.53 -5.69 -42.38
CA GLY A 424 -3.42 -7.14 -42.27
C GLY A 424 -4.02 -7.64 -40.96
N SER A 425 -4.80 -8.72 -41.03
CA SER A 425 -5.27 -9.46 -39.85
C SER A 425 -4.14 -10.38 -39.35
N ASN A 426 -3.08 -9.78 -38.79
CA ASN A 426 -1.95 -10.47 -38.19
C ASN A 426 -1.38 -9.59 -37.06
N PHE A 427 -1.34 -10.15 -35.86
CA PHE A 427 -0.73 -9.54 -34.68
C PHE A 427 0.08 -10.62 -33.97
N GLU A 428 1.29 -10.30 -33.47
CA GLU A 428 2.14 -11.25 -32.75
C GLU A 428 2.44 -10.77 -31.33
N ALA A 429 2.17 -11.62 -30.34
CA ALA A 429 2.39 -11.35 -28.92
C ALA A 429 3.87 -11.52 -28.54
N TRP A 430 4.47 -10.50 -27.91
CA TRP A 430 5.90 -10.46 -27.59
C TRP A 430 6.17 -10.33 -26.09
N LEU A 431 7.11 -11.13 -25.59
CA LEU A 431 7.72 -11.00 -24.27
C LEU A 431 9.24 -10.89 -24.45
N VAL A 432 9.86 -9.82 -23.96
CA VAL A 432 11.29 -9.51 -24.21
C VAL A 432 11.99 -9.16 -22.89
N GLN A 433 13.13 -9.79 -22.62
CA GLN A 433 13.99 -9.41 -21.48
C GLN A 433 15.22 -8.65 -21.96
N LEU A 434 15.45 -7.48 -21.36
CA LEU A 434 16.64 -6.66 -21.56
C LEU A 434 17.56 -6.71 -20.33
N ASP A 435 18.87 -6.58 -20.52
CA ASP A 435 19.79 -6.29 -19.41
C ASP A 435 19.62 -4.85 -18.88
N ALA A 436 20.29 -4.53 -17.76
CA ALA A 436 20.25 -3.19 -17.14
C ALA A 436 20.70 -2.04 -18.08
N SER A 437 21.46 -2.37 -19.14
CA SER A 437 21.95 -1.47 -20.19
C SER A 437 21.04 -1.45 -21.44
N GLY A 438 19.89 -2.10 -21.38
CA GLY A 438 18.88 -2.17 -22.44
C GLY A 438 19.22 -3.11 -23.60
N ASN A 439 20.15 -4.07 -23.44
CA ASN A 439 20.47 -5.04 -24.51
C ASN A 439 19.55 -6.27 -24.41
N GLU A 440 19.06 -6.78 -25.56
CA GLU A 440 18.26 -8.01 -25.60
C GLU A 440 19.04 -9.20 -25.02
N LYS A 441 18.48 -9.86 -24.00
CA LYS A 441 18.96 -11.13 -23.47
C LYS A 441 18.25 -12.32 -24.10
N TRP A 442 16.93 -12.20 -24.27
CA TRP A 442 16.08 -13.13 -24.99
C TRP A 442 14.77 -12.46 -25.39
N GLN A 443 14.10 -13.04 -26.38
CA GLN A 443 12.74 -12.70 -26.79
C GLN A 443 11.92 -13.98 -26.99
N SER A 444 10.63 -13.91 -26.72
CA SER A 444 9.66 -14.98 -26.96
C SER A 444 8.46 -14.41 -27.73
N ILE A 445 8.14 -15.05 -28.85
CA ILE A 445 7.00 -14.69 -29.70
C ILE A 445 5.96 -15.81 -29.56
N PHE A 446 4.74 -15.46 -29.16
CA PHE A 446 3.66 -16.42 -28.98
C PHE A 446 2.74 -16.39 -30.21
N HIS A 447 3.08 -17.20 -31.22
CA HIS A 447 2.35 -17.26 -32.47
C HIS A 447 0.94 -17.85 -32.30
N ARG A 448 -0.08 -17.03 -32.52
CA ARG A 448 -1.48 -17.39 -32.79
C ARG A 448 -2.05 -16.45 -33.84
N MET A 449 -3.25 -16.76 -34.36
CA MET A 449 -3.98 -15.76 -35.15
C MET A 449 -4.37 -14.62 -34.21
N HIS A 450 -3.89 -13.42 -34.55
CA HIS A 450 -4.01 -12.15 -33.83
C HIS A 450 -3.76 -12.25 -32.32
N SER A 451 -2.59 -11.84 -31.84
CA SER A 451 -2.35 -11.69 -30.40
C SER A 451 -1.44 -10.52 -30.06
N GLY A 452 -1.62 -9.95 -28.86
CA GLY A 452 -0.79 -8.89 -28.31
C GLY A 452 -0.78 -8.96 -26.78
N LEU A 453 0.28 -8.47 -26.14
CA LEU A 453 0.41 -8.46 -24.67
C LEU A 453 0.42 -7.02 -24.12
N PHE A 454 -0.28 -6.81 -23.01
CA PHE A 454 -0.53 -5.48 -22.44
C PHE A 454 -0.02 -5.30 -21.01
N SER A 455 0.20 -6.38 -20.26
CA SER A 455 0.70 -6.31 -18.89
C SER A 455 1.50 -7.56 -18.50
N VAL A 456 2.50 -7.41 -17.61
CA VAL A 456 3.45 -8.46 -17.22
C VAL A 456 3.87 -8.34 -15.76
N PHE A 457 4.09 -9.49 -15.11
CA PHE A 457 4.55 -9.61 -13.73
C PHE A 457 5.58 -10.75 -13.60
N GLU A 458 6.64 -10.56 -12.80
CA GLU A 458 7.61 -11.62 -12.47
C GLU A 458 7.10 -12.45 -11.29
N THR A 459 6.92 -13.76 -11.48
CA THR A 459 6.48 -14.68 -10.43
C THR A 459 7.65 -15.14 -9.55
N GLY A 460 7.35 -15.67 -8.36
CA GLY A 460 8.38 -16.04 -7.36
C GLY A 460 9.41 -17.06 -7.87
N ASP A 461 9.02 -17.92 -8.80
CA ASP A 461 9.86 -18.89 -9.53
C ASP A 461 10.78 -18.26 -10.60
N LYS A 462 10.79 -16.92 -10.71
CA LYS A 462 11.48 -16.10 -11.73
C LYS A 462 10.96 -16.26 -13.15
N GLY A 463 9.87 -16.99 -13.37
CA GLY A 463 9.10 -16.91 -14.61
C GLY A 463 8.22 -15.67 -14.66
N TYR A 464 7.35 -15.59 -15.66
CA TYR A 464 6.45 -14.44 -15.83
C TYR A 464 5.00 -14.89 -15.98
N ILE A 465 4.07 -14.06 -15.50
CA ILE A 465 2.68 -14.08 -15.95
C ILE A 465 2.48 -12.83 -16.81
N THR A 466 1.77 -12.97 -17.92
CA THR A 466 1.40 -11.84 -18.79
C THR A 466 -0.02 -11.99 -19.31
N VAL A 467 -0.70 -10.86 -19.51
CA VAL A 467 -2.06 -10.78 -20.05
C VAL A 467 -2.14 -9.96 -21.32
N GLY A 468 -3.15 -10.28 -22.12
CA GLY A 468 -3.40 -9.64 -23.40
C GLY A 468 -4.67 -10.14 -24.09
N GLU A 469 -4.57 -10.33 -25.39
CA GLU A 469 -5.64 -10.73 -26.31
C GLU A 469 -5.15 -11.82 -27.28
N THR A 470 -6.03 -12.74 -27.71
CA THR A 470 -5.76 -13.78 -28.73
C THR A 470 -7.02 -14.04 -29.55
N ALA A 471 -6.95 -14.32 -30.86
CA ALA A 471 -8.10 -14.80 -31.63
C ALA A 471 -8.04 -16.34 -31.79
N TYR A 472 -8.61 -17.06 -30.82
CA TYR A 472 -8.61 -18.52 -30.78
C TYR A 472 -9.79 -19.14 -31.55
N HIS A 473 -10.97 -18.51 -31.51
CA HIS A 473 -12.20 -19.02 -32.16
C HIS A 473 -12.58 -18.33 -33.48
N GLY A 474 -11.70 -17.52 -34.07
CA GLY A 474 -11.80 -17.07 -35.47
C GLY A 474 -11.64 -15.56 -35.64
N THR A 475 -12.75 -14.83 -35.78
CA THR A 475 -12.76 -13.37 -35.98
C THR A 475 -12.86 -12.58 -34.67
N ASN A 476 -13.17 -13.26 -33.57
CA ASN A 476 -13.33 -12.65 -32.26
C ASN A 476 -12.01 -12.63 -31.50
N TRP A 477 -11.92 -11.73 -30.53
CA TRP A 477 -10.80 -11.58 -29.62
C TRP A 477 -11.18 -12.18 -28.28
N ASP A 478 -10.33 -13.05 -27.77
CA ASP A 478 -10.52 -13.75 -26.51
C ASP A 478 -9.49 -13.22 -25.49
N GLY A 479 -9.90 -13.08 -24.22
CA GLY A 479 -9.00 -12.62 -23.17
C GLY A 479 -7.88 -13.63 -22.94
N TRP A 480 -6.61 -13.19 -22.95
CA TRP A 480 -5.47 -14.12 -22.86
C TRP A 480 -4.62 -13.92 -21.60
N LEU A 481 -4.24 -15.03 -20.98
CA LEU A 481 -3.33 -15.12 -19.83
C LEU A 481 -2.29 -16.21 -20.08
N ILE A 482 -1.00 -15.90 -19.90
CA ILE A 482 0.13 -16.81 -20.17
C ILE A 482 1.04 -16.89 -18.93
N LYS A 483 1.46 -18.10 -18.55
CA LYS A 483 2.61 -18.36 -17.67
C LYS A 483 3.82 -18.78 -18.49
N THR A 484 4.98 -18.23 -18.21
CA THR A 484 6.27 -18.64 -18.75
C THR A 484 7.27 -19.06 -17.67
N ASP A 485 8.36 -19.68 -18.08
CA ASP A 485 9.58 -19.79 -17.27
C ASP A 485 10.45 -18.51 -17.35
N SER A 486 11.60 -18.52 -16.68
CA SER A 486 12.51 -17.38 -16.56
C SER A 486 13.25 -16.97 -17.85
N ILE A 487 13.07 -17.75 -18.93
CA ILE A 487 13.58 -17.45 -20.28
C ILE A 487 12.45 -17.34 -21.32
N GLY A 488 11.19 -17.23 -20.86
CA GLY A 488 10.03 -16.92 -21.68
C GLY A 488 9.34 -18.12 -22.33
N ASN A 489 9.76 -19.36 -22.09
CA ASN A 489 9.05 -20.52 -22.63
C ASN A 489 7.68 -20.66 -21.96
N MET A 490 6.61 -20.77 -22.75
CA MET A 490 5.25 -20.97 -22.25
C MET A 490 5.13 -22.28 -21.47
N GLN A 491 4.73 -22.18 -20.20
CA GLN A 491 4.41 -23.31 -19.33
C GLN A 491 2.93 -23.68 -19.45
N TRP A 492 2.05 -22.67 -19.42
CA TRP A 492 0.63 -22.81 -19.70
C TRP A 492 0.04 -21.48 -20.20
N ASN A 493 -1.15 -21.55 -20.81
CA ASN A 493 -1.96 -20.37 -21.10
C ASN A 493 -3.45 -20.68 -20.87
N LYS A 494 -4.25 -19.64 -20.68
CA LYS A 494 -5.68 -19.65 -20.42
C LYS A 494 -6.36 -18.63 -21.31
N ILE A 495 -7.52 -18.98 -21.83
CA ILE A 495 -8.30 -18.19 -22.78
C ILE A 495 -9.68 -17.99 -22.15
N PHE A 496 -10.22 -16.77 -22.23
CA PHE A 496 -11.47 -16.35 -21.60
C PHE A 496 -12.43 -15.84 -22.69
N ASP A 497 -13.65 -16.39 -22.68
CA ASP A 497 -14.83 -15.96 -23.47
C ASP A 497 -16.04 -16.03 -22.53
N PHE A 498 -16.47 -14.87 -22.02
CA PHE A 498 -17.52 -14.79 -21.00
C PHE A 498 -18.83 -15.44 -21.49
N GLU A 499 -19.41 -16.31 -20.66
CA GLU A 499 -20.64 -17.08 -20.92
C GLU A 499 -20.63 -18.02 -22.16
N ASN A 500 -19.52 -18.18 -22.90
CA ASN A 500 -19.45 -18.88 -24.20
C ASN A 500 -20.35 -18.27 -25.30
N GLN A 501 -20.62 -16.95 -25.24
CA GLN A 501 -21.55 -16.30 -26.17
C GLN A 501 -20.89 -15.74 -27.45
N ASN A 502 -19.61 -16.06 -27.69
CA ASN A 502 -18.77 -15.42 -28.72
C ASN A 502 -18.62 -13.92 -28.39
N ASN A 503 -17.93 -13.59 -27.30
CA ASN A 503 -17.65 -12.21 -26.94
C ASN A 503 -16.35 -11.70 -27.59
N ASN A 504 -16.03 -10.42 -27.35
CA ASN A 504 -14.74 -9.80 -27.66
C ASN A 504 -14.12 -9.31 -26.34
N GLU A 505 -13.07 -9.99 -25.88
CA GLU A 505 -12.41 -9.79 -24.60
C GLU A 505 -10.92 -9.45 -24.74
N HIS A 506 -10.48 -8.49 -23.92
CA HIS A 506 -9.13 -7.93 -23.98
C HIS A 506 -8.67 -7.54 -22.58
N PHE A 507 -7.60 -8.16 -22.04
CA PHE A 507 -7.06 -7.81 -20.71
C PHE A 507 -5.90 -6.83 -20.80
N TYR A 508 -6.13 -5.56 -20.41
CA TYR A 508 -5.13 -4.49 -20.51
C TYR A 508 -4.17 -4.40 -19.30
N SER A 509 -4.55 -4.96 -18.15
CA SER A 509 -3.79 -4.79 -16.91
C SER A 509 -4.04 -5.93 -15.93
N MET A 510 -3.01 -6.33 -15.19
CA MET A 510 -3.08 -7.35 -14.15
C MET A 510 -2.37 -6.87 -12.87
N GLN A 511 -2.82 -7.35 -11.71
CA GLN A 511 -2.03 -7.37 -10.47
C GLN A 511 -2.07 -8.79 -9.85
N PRO A 512 -1.02 -9.24 -9.13
CA PRO A 512 -1.12 -10.40 -8.26
C PRO A 512 -2.04 -10.12 -7.06
N THR A 513 -2.62 -11.15 -6.46
CA THR A 513 -3.44 -11.04 -5.24
C THR A 513 -2.78 -11.77 -4.05
N GLN A 514 -3.18 -11.41 -2.81
CA GLN A 514 -2.53 -11.89 -1.58
C GLN A 514 -2.69 -13.41 -1.33
N ASP A 515 -3.64 -14.04 -2.01
CA ASP A 515 -3.89 -15.49 -2.05
C ASP A 515 -2.98 -16.24 -3.06
N GLY A 516 -2.10 -15.53 -3.76
CA GLY A 516 -1.25 -16.08 -4.82
C GLY A 516 -1.91 -16.19 -6.20
N GLY A 517 -3.16 -15.74 -6.34
CA GLY A 517 -3.86 -15.61 -7.62
C GLY A 517 -3.54 -14.30 -8.36
N TYR A 518 -4.37 -13.95 -9.33
CA TYR A 518 -4.24 -12.73 -10.13
C TYR A 518 -5.60 -12.06 -10.36
N ILE A 519 -5.63 -10.73 -10.30
CA ILE A 519 -6.78 -9.91 -10.67
C ILE A 519 -6.48 -9.21 -12.01
N LEU A 520 -7.35 -9.44 -12.99
CA LEU A 520 -7.21 -8.97 -14.37
C LEU A 520 -8.27 -7.90 -14.66
N ALA A 521 -7.92 -6.88 -15.42
CA ALA A 521 -8.83 -5.82 -15.83
C ALA A 521 -8.76 -5.57 -17.34
N GLY A 522 -9.92 -5.41 -17.97
CA GLY A 522 -10.07 -5.43 -19.41
C GLY A 522 -11.41 -4.89 -19.90
N ILE A 523 -11.81 -5.31 -21.09
CA ILE A 523 -13.19 -5.12 -21.59
C ILE A 523 -13.78 -6.44 -22.04
N THR A 524 -15.11 -6.54 -22.01
CA THR A 524 -15.90 -7.54 -22.74
C THR A 524 -16.96 -6.84 -23.60
N ALA A 525 -17.31 -7.43 -24.74
CA ALA A 525 -18.36 -6.95 -25.63
C ALA A 525 -19.06 -8.12 -26.34
N LEU A 526 -20.39 -8.13 -26.34
CA LEU A 526 -21.19 -9.13 -27.04
C LEU A 526 -21.00 -9.00 -28.57
N THR A 527 -20.89 -10.11 -29.30
CA THR A 527 -20.79 -10.06 -30.79
C THR A 527 -22.05 -10.55 -31.50
N ASN A 528 -22.01 -10.60 -32.83
CA ASN A 528 -23.16 -10.89 -33.68
C ASN A 528 -23.60 -12.36 -33.52
N GLY A 529 -24.69 -12.57 -32.79
CA GLY A 529 -25.25 -13.89 -32.48
C GLY A 529 -26.25 -13.85 -31.32
N SER A 530 -26.04 -12.93 -30.37
CA SER A 530 -27.03 -12.57 -29.35
C SER A 530 -28.31 -11.98 -29.98
N THR A 531 -29.43 -12.06 -29.25
CA THR A 531 -30.70 -11.40 -29.61
C THR A 531 -30.96 -10.11 -28.81
N ASP A 532 -29.97 -9.63 -28.07
CA ASP A 532 -30.08 -8.41 -27.25
C ASP A 532 -29.75 -7.14 -28.05
N ASN A 533 -30.13 -5.97 -27.52
CA ASN A 533 -29.82 -4.65 -28.07
C ASN A 533 -28.40 -4.17 -27.72
N GLU A 534 -27.65 -4.98 -26.96
CA GLU A 534 -26.33 -4.70 -26.38
C GLU A 534 -25.15 -5.14 -27.28
N ILE A 535 -25.41 -5.59 -28.52
CA ILE A 535 -24.39 -6.11 -29.43
C ILE A 535 -23.34 -5.03 -29.79
N GLY A 536 -22.07 -5.38 -29.66
CA GLY A 536 -20.90 -4.54 -30.00
C GLY A 536 -20.50 -3.52 -28.94
N LYS A 537 -21.36 -3.28 -27.94
CA LYS A 537 -21.10 -2.39 -26.80
C LYS A 537 -20.05 -3.00 -25.86
N LYS A 538 -19.11 -2.18 -25.41
CA LYS A 538 -18.06 -2.59 -24.47
C LYS A 538 -18.42 -2.25 -23.02
N ASN A 539 -18.21 -3.19 -22.13
CA ASN A 539 -18.25 -2.97 -20.68
C ASN A 539 -16.86 -3.24 -20.09
N ALA A 540 -16.51 -2.55 -19.00
CA ALA A 540 -15.28 -2.82 -18.27
C ALA A 540 -15.37 -4.18 -17.57
N LEU A 541 -14.38 -5.04 -17.77
CA LEU A 541 -14.30 -6.39 -17.18
C LEU A 541 -13.28 -6.42 -16.04
N LEU A 542 -13.63 -7.14 -14.97
CA LEU A 542 -12.78 -7.47 -13.83
C LEU A 542 -12.88 -8.97 -13.54
N THR A 543 -11.76 -9.68 -13.71
CA THR A 543 -11.69 -11.14 -13.70
C THR A 543 -10.68 -11.59 -12.66
N LYS A 544 -11.09 -12.45 -11.72
CA LYS A 544 -10.21 -13.06 -10.71
C LYS A 544 -9.92 -14.51 -11.09
N VAL A 545 -8.64 -14.86 -11.01
CA VAL A 545 -8.13 -16.21 -11.23
C VAL A 545 -7.30 -16.71 -10.04
N ASP A 546 -7.17 -18.03 -9.94
CA ASP A 546 -6.26 -18.69 -9.01
C ASP A 546 -4.78 -18.62 -9.49
N SER A 547 -3.87 -19.16 -8.70
CA SER A 547 -2.42 -19.21 -9.02
C SER A 547 -2.07 -20.01 -10.27
N SER A 548 -2.99 -20.87 -10.74
CA SER A 548 -2.89 -21.69 -11.95
C SER A 548 -3.69 -21.10 -13.13
N GLY A 549 -4.23 -19.89 -12.98
CA GLY A 549 -5.03 -19.20 -13.99
C GLY A 549 -6.43 -19.79 -14.22
N ASN A 550 -6.96 -20.61 -13.31
CA ASN A 550 -8.36 -21.05 -13.37
C ASN A 550 -9.27 -19.90 -12.92
N LEU A 551 -10.44 -19.79 -13.53
CA LEU A 551 -11.40 -18.73 -13.20
C LEU A 551 -12.04 -18.96 -11.82
N GLU A 552 -12.07 -17.91 -11.00
CA GLU A 552 -12.81 -17.89 -9.72
C GLU A 552 -14.12 -17.09 -9.84
N TRP A 553 -14.05 -15.86 -10.36
CA TRP A 553 -15.21 -15.00 -10.58
C TRP A 553 -14.92 -13.87 -11.57
N GLU A 554 -15.98 -13.33 -12.17
CA GLU A 554 -15.92 -12.17 -13.07
C GLU A 554 -17.00 -11.15 -12.70
N LYS A 555 -16.74 -9.88 -13.02
CA LYS A 555 -17.65 -8.74 -12.83
C LYS A 555 -17.52 -7.81 -14.04
N SER A 556 -18.65 -7.45 -14.63
CA SER A 556 -18.72 -6.38 -15.63
C SER A 556 -19.25 -5.09 -15.00
N PHE A 557 -18.77 -3.95 -15.50
CA PHE A 557 -19.23 -2.62 -15.11
C PHE A 557 -19.45 -1.75 -16.34
N GLY A 558 -20.60 -1.08 -16.39
CA GLY A 558 -20.94 -0.11 -17.43
C GLY A 558 -22.32 0.49 -17.19
N GLY A 559 -22.77 1.31 -18.14
CA GLY A 559 -24.14 1.85 -18.23
C GLY A 559 -24.80 1.46 -19.55
N ASN A 560 -25.10 2.42 -20.42
CA ASN A 560 -25.80 2.20 -21.70
C ASN A 560 -24.93 2.33 -22.95
N ASN A 561 -23.72 2.89 -22.83
CA ASN A 561 -22.75 3.10 -23.93
C ASN A 561 -21.46 2.30 -23.66
N ASP A 562 -20.39 2.53 -24.45
CA ASP A 562 -19.10 1.89 -24.15
C ASP A 562 -18.47 2.40 -22.84
N ASP A 563 -17.99 1.48 -22.02
CA ASP A 563 -17.22 1.77 -20.81
C ASP A 563 -15.93 0.92 -20.78
N TYR A 564 -14.81 1.55 -20.44
CA TYR A 564 -13.46 0.97 -20.53
C TYR A 564 -12.70 1.14 -19.21
N VAL A 565 -12.02 0.08 -18.74
CA VAL A 565 -10.87 0.18 -17.82
C VAL A 565 -9.57 0.06 -18.63
N ARG A 566 -8.48 0.66 -18.14
CA ARG A 566 -7.14 0.64 -18.76
C ARG A 566 -6.03 0.16 -17.82
N LYS A 567 -6.09 0.49 -16.53
CA LYS A 567 -5.20 -0.06 -15.49
C LYS A 567 -6.00 -0.44 -14.23
N ILE A 568 -5.49 -1.43 -13.50
CA ILE A 568 -5.99 -1.86 -12.18
C ILE A 568 -4.89 -1.74 -11.12
N TYR A 569 -5.29 -1.36 -9.91
CA TYR A 569 -4.42 -1.23 -8.75
C TYR A 569 -5.07 -1.90 -7.55
N LEU A 570 -4.26 -2.61 -6.75
CA LEU A 570 -4.68 -3.09 -5.44
C LEU A 570 -4.95 -1.89 -4.50
N SER A 571 -5.88 -2.03 -3.57
CA SER A 571 -6.15 -1.05 -2.52
C SER A 571 -5.79 -1.61 -1.15
N ASN A 572 -5.38 -0.75 -0.22
CA ASN A 572 -4.91 -1.15 1.11
C ASN A 572 -6.02 -1.78 1.99
N ASP A 573 -7.28 -1.73 1.56
CA ASP A 573 -8.43 -2.41 2.18
C ASP A 573 -8.72 -3.81 1.60
N GLY A 574 -7.86 -4.30 0.68
CA GLY A 574 -8.00 -5.58 0.00
C GLY A 574 -8.91 -5.56 -1.24
N GLY A 575 -9.64 -4.46 -1.50
CA GLY A 575 -10.38 -4.27 -2.74
C GLY A 575 -9.53 -3.65 -3.86
N TYR A 576 -10.16 -3.34 -5.00
CA TYR A 576 -9.45 -2.88 -6.20
C TYR A 576 -9.84 -1.44 -6.59
N ILE A 577 -8.95 -0.78 -7.32
CA ILE A 577 -9.18 0.49 -8.02
C ILE A 577 -9.01 0.26 -9.51
N LEU A 578 -10.02 0.59 -10.30
CA LEU A 578 -10.00 0.55 -11.76
C LEU A 578 -9.97 1.99 -12.29
N ILE A 579 -9.12 2.26 -13.28
CA ILE A 579 -9.05 3.56 -13.97
C ILE A 579 -9.17 3.39 -15.49
N GLY A 580 -10.01 4.21 -16.11
CA GLY A 580 -10.23 4.24 -17.55
C GLY A 580 -11.14 5.40 -17.96
N TYR A 581 -12.16 5.14 -18.77
CA TYR A 581 -13.11 6.15 -19.22
C TYR A 581 -14.48 5.56 -19.57
N THR A 582 -15.51 6.40 -19.50
CA THR A 582 -16.93 6.05 -19.67
C THR A 582 -17.58 6.92 -20.74
N LYS A 583 -18.45 6.33 -21.57
CA LYS A 583 -19.43 7.06 -22.40
C LYS A 583 -20.82 7.06 -21.76
N SER A 584 -21.02 6.29 -20.70
CA SER A 584 -22.33 6.08 -20.06
C SER A 584 -22.70 7.15 -19.03
N SER A 585 -21.73 7.91 -18.52
CA SER A 585 -21.95 8.93 -17.50
C SER A 585 -20.84 9.98 -17.55
N GLY A 586 -21.11 11.22 -17.14
CA GLY A 586 -20.10 12.28 -17.20
C GLY A 586 -20.66 13.65 -17.52
N ALA A 587 -19.79 14.55 -17.97
CA ALA A 587 -20.12 15.88 -18.46
C ALA A 587 -19.90 16.04 -19.98
N GLY A 588 -19.18 15.11 -20.62
CA GLY A 588 -18.81 15.14 -22.03
C GLY A 588 -19.30 13.92 -22.82
N ALA A 589 -18.58 13.58 -23.89
CA ALA A 589 -18.82 12.38 -24.69
C ALA A 589 -17.99 11.17 -24.22
N GLU A 590 -16.83 11.43 -23.60
CA GLU A 590 -16.03 10.49 -22.83
C GLU A 590 -15.55 11.22 -21.56
N ASP A 591 -15.71 10.62 -20.38
CA ASP A 591 -15.18 11.14 -19.10
C ASP A 591 -14.22 10.12 -18.46
N ILE A 592 -13.20 10.60 -17.73
CA ILE A 592 -12.29 9.72 -16.95
C ILE A 592 -13.12 8.98 -15.91
N TRP A 593 -13.02 7.66 -15.85
CA TRP A 593 -13.79 6.82 -14.94
C TRP A 593 -12.90 6.14 -13.90
N LEU A 594 -13.18 6.39 -12.63
CA LEU A 594 -12.51 5.76 -11.48
C LEU A 594 -13.53 4.92 -10.72
N VAL A 595 -13.29 3.62 -10.57
CA VAL A 595 -14.18 2.68 -9.88
C VAL A 595 -13.45 2.05 -8.70
N LYS A 596 -14.11 2.01 -7.52
CA LYS A 596 -13.68 1.27 -6.33
C LYS A 596 -14.54 0.02 -6.18
N THR A 597 -13.89 -1.12 -5.90
CA THR A 597 -14.56 -2.36 -5.53
C THR A 597 -14.13 -2.87 -4.15
N ASP A 598 -14.88 -3.82 -3.61
CA ASP A 598 -14.40 -4.68 -2.51
C ASP A 598 -13.47 -5.80 -3.03
N SER A 599 -12.92 -6.62 -2.12
CA SER A 599 -12.02 -7.73 -2.45
C SER A 599 -12.66 -8.85 -3.30
N THR A 600 -13.99 -8.91 -3.33
CA THR A 600 -14.80 -9.83 -4.16
C THR A 600 -15.34 -9.17 -5.43
N GLY A 601 -14.82 -7.98 -5.76
CA GLY A 601 -15.10 -7.26 -7.00
C GLY A 601 -16.44 -6.51 -7.05
N ASN A 602 -17.23 -6.43 -5.97
CA ASN A 602 -18.48 -5.66 -6.05
C ASN A 602 -18.18 -4.16 -6.01
N LYS A 603 -18.85 -3.35 -6.86
CA LYS A 603 -18.65 -1.90 -6.92
C LYS A 603 -19.15 -1.23 -5.63
N LEU A 604 -18.24 -0.53 -4.95
CA LEU A 604 -18.52 0.28 -3.76
C LEU A 604 -18.89 1.72 -4.13
N TRP A 605 -18.16 2.30 -5.08
CA TRP A 605 -18.46 3.61 -5.68
C TRP A 605 -17.72 3.78 -7.00
N ASP A 606 -18.17 4.73 -7.81
CA ASP A 606 -17.47 5.24 -8.98
C ASP A 606 -17.58 6.76 -9.09
N LYS A 607 -16.67 7.35 -9.89
CA LYS A 607 -16.50 8.80 -10.07
C LYS A 607 -16.12 9.10 -11.52
N THR A 608 -16.64 10.20 -12.05
CA THR A 608 -16.26 10.73 -13.36
C THR A 608 -15.48 12.05 -13.23
N PHE A 609 -14.52 12.26 -14.12
CA PHE A 609 -13.77 13.52 -14.20
C PHE A 609 -13.54 13.94 -15.65
N GLY A 610 -13.95 15.17 -15.97
CA GLY A 610 -13.73 15.77 -17.28
C GLY A 610 -14.37 17.14 -17.36
N GLY A 611 -14.69 17.55 -18.58
CA GLY A 611 -15.56 18.67 -18.91
C GLY A 611 -16.52 18.31 -20.04
N SER A 612 -16.85 19.24 -20.93
CA SER A 612 -17.83 19.03 -22.01
C SER A 612 -17.29 18.37 -23.28
N GLY A 613 -16.02 17.99 -23.30
CA GLY A 613 -15.31 17.40 -24.43
C GLY A 613 -15.14 15.90 -24.27
N ARG A 614 -13.89 15.44 -24.34
CA ARG A 614 -13.47 14.04 -24.20
C ARG A 614 -12.25 13.95 -23.30
N ASP A 615 -12.40 13.22 -22.21
CA ASP A 615 -11.43 13.06 -21.14
C ASP A 615 -11.16 11.56 -20.91
N PHE A 616 -9.93 11.10 -21.14
CA PHE A 616 -9.59 9.66 -21.11
C PHE A 616 -8.56 9.35 -20.01
N GLY A 617 -8.89 8.45 -19.09
CA GLY A 617 -7.97 7.97 -18.07
C GLY A 617 -7.14 6.79 -18.58
N PHE A 618 -5.83 6.82 -18.31
CA PHE A 618 -4.92 5.72 -18.66
C PHE A 618 -4.13 5.17 -17.47
N THR A 619 -3.86 6.00 -16.46
CA THR A 619 -2.92 5.66 -15.39
C THR A 619 -3.26 6.34 -14.07
N MET A 620 -2.69 5.84 -12.98
CA MET A 620 -2.88 6.38 -11.64
C MET A 620 -1.67 6.07 -10.74
N LYS A 621 -1.47 6.88 -9.70
CA LYS A 621 -0.72 6.50 -8.50
C LYS A 621 -1.59 6.62 -7.25
N LEU A 622 -1.50 5.59 -6.41
CA LEU A 622 -1.99 5.60 -5.03
C LEU A 622 -1.15 6.57 -4.21
N LEU A 623 -1.78 7.36 -3.35
CA LEU A 623 -1.15 8.28 -2.42
C LEU A 623 -1.65 8.04 -1.00
N ALA A 624 -0.87 8.44 0.01
CA ALA A 624 -1.25 8.29 1.42
C ALA A 624 -2.56 9.02 1.81
N ASP A 625 -3.05 9.93 0.98
CA ASP A 625 -4.23 10.79 1.17
C ASP A 625 -5.33 10.63 0.09
N GLY A 626 -5.12 9.80 -0.95
CA GLY A 626 -6.06 9.65 -2.07
C GLY A 626 -5.38 9.15 -3.35
N TYR A 627 -5.78 9.64 -4.51
CA TYR A 627 -5.25 9.19 -5.81
C TYR A 627 -4.83 10.37 -6.71
N LEU A 628 -3.73 10.20 -7.44
CA LEU A 628 -3.36 11.06 -8.57
C LEU A 628 -3.56 10.29 -9.87
N ILE A 629 -4.44 10.77 -10.73
CA ILE A 629 -4.83 10.17 -12.01
C ILE A 629 -4.12 10.89 -13.15
N GLY A 630 -3.69 10.15 -14.16
CA GLY A 630 -3.14 10.65 -15.42
C GLY A 630 -3.97 10.21 -16.62
N GLY A 631 -4.18 11.15 -17.54
CA GLY A 631 -4.95 10.94 -18.77
C GLY A 631 -4.70 12.03 -19.82
N GLN A 632 -5.67 12.22 -20.70
CA GLN A 632 -5.74 13.34 -21.63
C GLN A 632 -7.12 13.99 -21.62
N SER A 633 -7.18 15.27 -21.99
CA SER A 633 -8.42 16.06 -22.06
C SER A 633 -8.40 16.97 -23.27
N ASN A 634 -9.51 17.10 -23.99
CA ASN A 634 -9.77 18.26 -24.86
C ASN A 634 -10.91 19.16 -24.34
N SER A 635 -11.21 19.07 -23.03
CA SER A 635 -12.27 19.85 -22.37
C SER A 635 -11.81 21.24 -21.89
N PHE A 636 -10.50 21.50 -21.87
CA PHE A 636 -9.91 22.72 -21.29
C PHE A 636 -8.97 23.48 -22.24
N GLY A 637 -8.77 22.97 -23.46
CA GLY A 637 -7.94 23.54 -24.53
C GLY A 637 -8.59 23.36 -25.91
N SER A 638 -7.90 23.73 -26.99
CA SER A 638 -8.37 23.48 -28.37
C SER A 638 -8.18 22.02 -28.82
N ASP A 639 -7.17 21.36 -28.27
CA ASP A 639 -6.65 20.07 -28.68
C ASP A 639 -6.54 19.15 -27.46
N TYR A 640 -5.93 17.96 -27.60
CA TYR A 640 -5.65 17.13 -26.42
C TYR A 640 -4.46 17.69 -25.62
N ASP A 641 -4.71 17.95 -24.35
CA ASP A 641 -3.72 18.26 -23.32
C ASP A 641 -3.56 17.08 -22.35
N LEU A 642 -2.34 16.89 -21.85
CA LEU A 642 -2.07 15.98 -20.73
C LEU A 642 -2.86 16.44 -19.51
N TYR A 643 -3.74 15.59 -18.98
CA TYR A 643 -4.65 15.94 -17.89
C TYR A 643 -4.34 15.15 -16.62
N LEU A 644 -4.24 15.87 -15.49
CA LEU A 644 -4.00 15.33 -14.15
C LEU A 644 -5.18 15.64 -13.24
N VAL A 645 -5.61 14.66 -12.45
CA VAL A 645 -6.68 14.82 -11.45
C VAL A 645 -6.23 14.25 -10.10
N LYS A 646 -6.23 15.09 -9.05
CA LYS A 646 -6.00 14.66 -7.67
C LYS A 646 -7.33 14.50 -6.95
N THR A 647 -7.44 13.43 -6.18
CA THR A 647 -8.63 13.07 -5.39
C THR A 647 -8.28 12.82 -3.93
N ASP A 648 -9.30 12.78 -3.07
CA ASP A 648 -9.25 12.17 -1.73
C ASP A 648 -9.39 10.63 -1.81
N LYS A 649 -9.33 9.94 -0.66
CA LYS A 649 -9.53 8.48 -0.56
C LYS A 649 -10.93 7.99 -0.98
N ASN A 650 -11.90 8.90 -1.14
CA ASN A 650 -13.27 8.60 -1.55
C ASN A 650 -13.50 8.95 -3.03
N GLY A 651 -12.43 9.24 -3.78
CA GLY A 651 -12.47 9.64 -5.19
C GLY A 651 -13.04 11.04 -5.44
N ASN A 652 -13.23 11.88 -4.43
CA ASN A 652 -13.70 13.25 -4.62
C ASN A 652 -12.56 14.13 -5.16
N LYS A 653 -12.79 14.87 -6.25
CA LYS A 653 -11.79 15.75 -6.88
C LYS A 653 -11.36 16.88 -5.92
N ILE A 654 -10.07 16.95 -5.63
CA ILE A 654 -9.43 18.04 -4.87
C ILE A 654 -8.97 19.13 -5.84
N TRP A 655 -8.23 18.75 -6.88
CA TRP A 655 -7.80 19.64 -7.97
C TRP A 655 -7.65 18.87 -9.28
N SER A 656 -7.62 19.60 -10.39
CA SER A 656 -7.22 19.07 -11.70
C SER A 656 -6.40 20.12 -12.47
N HIS A 657 -5.47 19.67 -13.30
CA HIS A 657 -4.52 20.52 -14.01
C HIS A 657 -4.21 19.94 -15.39
N THR A 658 -4.12 20.78 -16.42
CA THR A 658 -3.62 20.41 -17.75
C THR A 658 -2.16 20.84 -17.89
N ILE A 659 -1.38 20.11 -18.70
CA ILE A 659 -0.06 20.53 -19.15
C ILE A 659 -0.14 20.74 -20.66
N GLU A 660 -0.23 22.00 -21.06
CA GLU A 660 -0.44 22.42 -22.45
C GLU A 660 0.66 21.91 -23.40
N ASN A 661 1.89 21.67 -22.92
CA ASN A 661 3.03 21.19 -23.72
C ASN A 661 3.03 19.67 -24.01
N ALA A 662 2.02 18.92 -23.57
CA ALA A 662 1.89 17.48 -23.83
C ALA A 662 0.45 17.10 -24.22
N ASN A 663 0.23 15.91 -24.79
CA ASN A 663 -1.11 15.45 -25.18
C ASN A 663 -1.74 14.46 -24.21
N SER A 664 -0.92 13.65 -23.53
CA SER A 664 -1.42 12.45 -22.84
C SER A 664 -0.48 12.07 -21.70
N CYS A 665 -1.03 11.63 -20.56
CA CYS A 665 -0.28 10.94 -19.51
C CYS A 665 -0.60 9.44 -19.56
N ARG A 666 0.46 8.62 -19.62
CA ARG A 666 0.42 7.16 -19.75
C ARG A 666 1.09 6.45 -18.57
N SER A 667 2.05 7.10 -17.92
CA SER A 667 2.54 6.67 -16.60
C SER A 667 2.85 7.86 -15.70
N ILE A 668 2.79 7.63 -14.38
CA ILE A 668 3.18 8.56 -13.33
C ILE A 668 4.11 7.81 -12.38
N GLN A 669 5.18 8.46 -11.93
CA GLN A 669 6.04 8.01 -10.83
C GLN A 669 6.13 9.09 -9.75
N ILE A 670 6.58 8.72 -8.55
CA ILE A 670 6.73 9.61 -7.40
C ILE A 670 8.17 9.48 -6.94
N THR A 671 8.91 10.59 -6.86
CA THR A 671 10.30 10.54 -6.39
C THR A 671 10.37 10.47 -4.85
N PRO A 672 11.52 10.11 -4.25
CA PRO A 672 11.70 10.17 -2.79
C PRO A 672 11.46 11.56 -2.18
N GLU A 673 11.50 12.62 -2.99
CA GLU A 673 11.18 13.99 -2.58
C GLU A 673 9.66 14.28 -2.52
N ASN A 674 8.81 13.32 -2.93
CA ASN A 674 7.36 13.47 -3.19
C ASN A 674 6.98 14.39 -4.36
N ASP A 675 7.93 14.72 -5.23
CA ASP A 675 7.63 15.30 -6.54
C ASP A 675 7.03 14.22 -7.47
N PHE A 676 6.18 14.62 -8.41
CA PHE A 676 5.63 13.72 -9.42
C PHE A 676 6.49 13.73 -10.69
N VAL A 677 6.65 12.59 -11.35
CA VAL A 677 7.20 12.53 -12.72
C VAL A 677 6.15 11.91 -13.62
N VAL A 678 5.70 12.67 -14.62
CA VAL A 678 4.66 12.25 -15.57
C VAL A 678 5.27 11.90 -16.91
N PHE A 679 4.76 10.85 -17.54
CA PHE A 679 5.25 10.28 -18.79
C PHE A 679 4.10 10.11 -19.78
N GLY A 680 4.39 10.29 -21.07
CA GLY A 680 3.41 10.17 -22.15
C GLY A 680 3.98 10.61 -23.49
N TYR A 681 3.21 11.34 -24.28
CA TYR A 681 3.67 11.86 -25.59
C TYR A 681 3.20 13.29 -25.85
N THR A 682 3.87 13.95 -26.80
CA THR A 682 3.62 15.34 -27.22
C THR A 682 3.81 15.50 -28.74
N ASP A 683 2.93 16.26 -29.39
CA ASP A 683 3.09 16.77 -30.76
C ASP A 683 3.44 18.29 -30.79
N LYS A 684 3.73 18.87 -29.61
CA LYS A 684 3.80 20.33 -29.39
C LYS A 684 5.21 20.85 -29.11
N ILE A 685 6.06 20.01 -28.52
CA ILE A 685 7.48 20.31 -28.28
C ILE A 685 8.34 19.13 -28.71
N GLY A 686 9.54 19.39 -29.24
CA GLY A 686 10.46 18.34 -29.71
C GLY A 686 10.85 18.49 -31.17
N ALA A 687 11.03 17.37 -31.86
CA ALA A 687 11.53 17.27 -33.24
C ALA A 687 10.73 16.31 -34.14
N GLY A 688 10.00 15.34 -33.57
CA GLY A 688 9.02 14.55 -34.30
C GLY A 688 7.73 15.33 -34.59
N SER A 689 6.80 14.72 -35.33
CA SER A 689 5.37 15.08 -35.28
C SER A 689 4.67 14.46 -34.07
N THR A 690 5.32 13.52 -33.38
CA THR A 690 4.99 13.11 -32.00
C THR A 690 6.28 12.59 -31.37
N ASP A 691 6.56 12.96 -30.11
CA ASP A 691 7.73 12.51 -29.35
C ASP A 691 7.30 11.94 -27.98
N PHE A 692 8.12 11.07 -27.39
CA PHE A 692 7.95 10.67 -25.98
C PHE A 692 8.13 11.90 -25.08
N TYR A 693 7.21 12.12 -24.14
CA TYR A 693 7.24 13.23 -23.19
C TYR A 693 7.53 12.74 -21.77
N ALA A 694 8.39 13.45 -21.05
CA ALA A 694 8.50 13.32 -19.60
C ALA A 694 8.66 14.70 -18.92
N ALA A 695 8.04 14.87 -17.76
CA ALA A 695 8.22 16.07 -16.93
C ALA A 695 8.21 15.75 -15.43
N LYS A 696 9.09 16.40 -14.67
CA LYS A 696 9.09 16.40 -13.20
C LYS A 696 8.35 17.64 -12.71
N LEU A 697 7.35 17.43 -11.84
CA LEU A 697 6.43 18.42 -11.31
C LEU A 697 6.59 18.51 -9.79
N SER A 698 6.80 19.71 -9.26
CA SER A 698 6.88 19.90 -7.81
C SER A 698 5.51 20.05 -7.16
N HIS A 699 5.32 19.46 -5.98
CA HIS A 699 4.08 19.56 -5.21
C HIS A 699 4.23 20.48 -3.99
N ASN A 700 4.32 21.79 -4.26
CA ASN A 700 4.28 22.85 -3.24
C ASN A 700 2.83 23.24 -2.92
#